data_AF-A0A8C5WGP9-F1
#
_entry.id   AF-A0A8C5WGP9-F1
#
_cell.length_a   1.000
_cell.length_b   1.000
_cell.length_c   1.000
_cell.angle_alpha   90.00
_cell.angle_beta   90.00
_cell.angle_gamma   90.00
#
_symmetry.space_group_name_H-M   'P 1'
#
loop_
_entity.id
_entity.type
_entity.pdbx_description
1 polymer ?
#
loop_
_entity_poly.entity_id
_entity_poly.type
_entity_poly.pdbx_seq_one_letter_code
_entity_poly.pdbx_strand_id
1 'polypeptide(L)'
;MAKLVECVPNFSEGRNKEVIDALSAAISKTVGCRLLDVDPGPSTNRTVFTFVGSPEAVVEGALNAARVAFQKIDMTKHKGEHPRLGALDVCPFIPVRNVTMEECVTCANRFAGRLADELHVPVYLYGEAARSESRRSLPAVRAGEYEALPAKLLNPEWAPDYGKADFVPSWGATVCGARKFLVAYNINLLATKELAHRIALNIREGRGKEQPGRLKRVQALGWFLEEENLAQVSANLLDYEISSLHMVYEEVCKDAKEMNLPVIGSQLVGLIPLKALMDSADFYIKQEKLFILEEEHKIRLGICRLGLDALSPFEPRKRIIEYLVQDDASECALVKQTLAGFVRSVGARTATPGGGSVAAAVAAMGAALGCMVGQMTYGKKQFESLDDVMRKLIPPFHTAVDQLLSAVDADSNAFASYMAALKLPKGTAEEQQKRSDALQDGLKEAVYVPLHLAEKINSLWQPLQEMSQYGNVGCISDLQVAAKALETGVFGAYFNVQINLKQIKDDEFRTQTLHHVESKSKSLWTAALWPTRLSSSARSLPWAARVLPWTIPHGSSHRIPWTIPHRSAHGSSHRIPCRRIPRPTTYRWISGWMCSTRHTWTTWSPWSSWTPWAWSWSRSPWLSSSTRWLWLTWKAQETQAS
;
A
#
# COMPACT_ATOMS: atom_id res chain seq x y z
N MET A 1 -14.04 6.29 5.19
CA MET A 1 -12.96 6.18 4.18
C MET A 1 -13.56 6.06 2.78
N ALA A 2 -12.80 6.32 1.72
CA ALA A 2 -13.27 6.15 0.34
C ALA A 2 -13.38 4.67 -0.06
N LYS A 3 -14.50 4.33 -0.72
CA LYS A 3 -14.75 3.04 -1.38
C LYS A 3 -13.92 2.96 -2.66
N LEU A 4 -13.36 1.78 -2.96
CA LEU A 4 -12.63 1.53 -4.19
C LEU A 4 -12.93 0.14 -4.75
N VAL A 5 -13.34 0.13 -6.03
CA VAL A 5 -13.56 -1.05 -6.87
C VAL A 5 -12.51 -1.02 -7.97
N GLU A 6 -11.95 -2.17 -8.31
CA GLU A 6 -11.18 -2.40 -9.54
C GLU A 6 -12.12 -2.97 -10.60
N CYS A 7 -12.02 -2.46 -11.83
CA CYS A 7 -12.64 -3.03 -13.01
C CYS A 7 -11.56 -3.41 -14.02
N VAL A 8 -11.64 -4.64 -14.54
CA VAL A 8 -10.60 -5.21 -15.43
C VAL A 8 -11.21 -5.70 -16.75
N PRO A 9 -11.82 -4.83 -17.58
CA PRO A 9 -12.43 -5.26 -18.83
C PRO A 9 -11.41 -5.72 -19.86
N ASN A 10 -11.83 -6.69 -20.67
CA ASN A 10 -10.98 -7.37 -21.64
C ASN A 10 -11.56 -7.18 -23.03
N PHE A 11 -10.84 -6.46 -23.88
CA PHE A 11 -11.28 -6.16 -25.23
C PHE A 11 -10.54 -7.05 -26.24
N SER A 12 -11.28 -7.57 -27.23
CA SER A 12 -10.75 -8.37 -28.34
C SER A 12 -10.13 -7.48 -29.41
N GLU A 13 -9.03 -6.85 -29.02
CA GLU A 13 -8.10 -6.08 -29.86
C GLU A 13 -6.77 -5.99 -29.10
N GLY A 14 -5.65 -6.33 -29.75
CA GLY A 14 -4.30 -6.27 -29.17
C GLY A 14 -3.23 -5.76 -30.14
N ARG A 15 -3.64 -5.23 -31.29
CA ARG A 15 -2.76 -4.85 -32.43
C ARG A 15 -2.97 -3.40 -32.85
N ASN A 16 -4.21 -2.93 -32.94
CA ASN A 16 -4.53 -1.58 -33.39
C ASN A 16 -4.48 -0.56 -32.24
N LYS A 17 -3.38 0.20 -32.19
CA LYS A 17 -3.17 1.26 -31.19
C LYS A 17 -4.27 2.33 -31.20
N GLU A 18 -4.81 2.72 -32.36
CA GLU A 18 -5.89 3.73 -32.44
C GLU A 18 -7.22 3.27 -31.82
N VAL A 19 -7.38 1.96 -31.59
CA VAL A 19 -8.53 1.40 -30.87
C VAL A 19 -8.22 1.33 -29.38
N ILE A 20 -7.03 0.82 -29.03
CA ILE A 20 -6.55 0.72 -27.64
C ILE A 20 -6.48 2.11 -26.97
N ASP A 21 -5.92 3.11 -27.64
CA ASP A 21 -5.81 4.49 -27.16
C ASP A 21 -7.17 5.17 -27.04
N ALA A 22 -8.12 4.84 -27.93
CA ALA A 22 -9.49 5.37 -27.84
C ALA A 22 -10.26 4.79 -26.64
N LEU A 23 -10.08 3.50 -26.34
CA LEU A 23 -10.63 2.85 -25.14
C LEU A 23 -9.99 3.40 -23.85
N SER A 24 -8.65 3.51 -23.84
CA SER A 24 -7.87 4.14 -22.76
C SER A 24 -8.37 5.56 -22.46
N ALA A 25 -8.57 6.37 -23.50
CA ALA A 25 -9.09 7.73 -23.37
C ALA A 25 -10.56 7.77 -22.91
N ALA A 26 -11.40 6.80 -23.27
CA ALA A 26 -12.79 6.72 -22.80
C ALA A 26 -12.88 6.43 -21.29
N ILE A 27 -12.06 5.49 -20.80
CA ILE A 27 -11.93 5.20 -19.36
C ILE A 27 -11.37 6.42 -18.63
N SER A 28 -10.24 6.95 -19.09
CA SER A 28 -9.50 8.04 -18.42
C SER A 28 -10.24 9.38 -18.38
N LYS A 29 -11.21 9.62 -19.29
CA LYS A 29 -12.10 10.80 -19.26
C LYS A 29 -13.31 10.64 -18.35
N THR A 30 -13.54 9.45 -17.79
CA THR A 30 -14.68 9.20 -16.89
C THR A 30 -14.38 9.73 -15.50
N VAL A 31 -15.20 10.68 -15.04
CA VAL A 31 -15.04 11.32 -13.72
C VAL A 31 -15.13 10.27 -12.61
N GLY A 32 -14.09 10.23 -11.76
CA GLY A 32 -13.99 9.27 -10.65
C GLY A 32 -13.34 7.93 -11.00
N CYS A 33 -12.89 7.73 -12.25
CA CYS A 33 -12.02 6.61 -12.64
C CYS A 33 -10.55 7.06 -12.73
N ARG A 34 -9.63 6.22 -12.24
CA ARG A 34 -8.18 6.32 -12.47
C ARG A 34 -7.75 5.07 -13.24
N LEU A 35 -7.38 5.23 -14.51
CA LEU A 35 -6.75 4.16 -15.29
C LEU A 35 -5.37 3.86 -14.69
N LEU A 36 -5.08 2.57 -14.46
CA LEU A 36 -3.86 2.12 -13.81
C LEU A 36 -2.91 1.43 -14.79
N ASP A 37 -3.45 0.55 -15.64
CA ASP A 37 -2.65 -0.28 -16.55
C ASP A 37 -3.43 -0.59 -17.84
N VAL A 38 -2.68 -0.82 -18.92
CA VAL A 38 -3.17 -1.25 -20.23
C VAL A 38 -2.15 -2.24 -20.80
N ASP A 39 -2.55 -3.51 -20.89
CA ASP A 39 -1.67 -4.63 -21.24
C ASP A 39 -2.14 -5.28 -22.57
N PRO A 40 -1.62 -4.82 -23.73
CA PRO A 40 -1.99 -5.32 -25.05
C PRO A 40 -1.09 -6.46 -25.52
N GLY A 41 -1.68 -7.63 -25.79
CA GLY A 41 -0.98 -8.79 -26.35
C GLY A 41 -1.24 -8.95 -27.87
N PRO A 42 -0.21 -8.84 -28.74
CA PRO A 42 -0.38 -8.96 -30.19
C PRO A 42 -0.79 -10.35 -30.67
N SER A 43 -0.16 -11.43 -30.17
CA SER A 43 -0.51 -12.80 -30.57
C SER A 43 -1.79 -13.32 -29.91
N THR A 44 -2.04 -12.97 -28.65
CA THR A 44 -3.34 -13.21 -27.99
C THR A 44 -4.48 -12.38 -28.60
N ASN A 45 -4.13 -11.27 -29.28
CA ASN A 45 -5.02 -10.26 -29.85
C ASN A 45 -6.06 -9.74 -28.85
N ARG A 46 -5.61 -9.46 -27.62
CA ARG A 46 -6.46 -8.99 -26.52
C ARG A 46 -5.72 -7.91 -25.75
N THR A 47 -6.45 -6.91 -25.31
CA THR A 47 -5.95 -5.91 -24.36
C THR A 47 -6.71 -6.02 -23.05
N VAL A 48 -5.97 -6.11 -21.95
CA VAL A 48 -6.49 -6.01 -20.59
C VAL A 48 -6.35 -4.55 -20.15
N PHE A 49 -7.46 -3.91 -19.77
CA PHE A 49 -7.44 -2.59 -19.16
C PHE A 49 -7.72 -2.75 -17.68
N THR A 50 -6.96 -2.07 -16.81
CA THR A 50 -7.19 -2.10 -15.36
C THR A 50 -7.37 -0.69 -14.84
N PHE A 51 -8.51 -0.40 -14.21
CA PHE A 51 -8.80 0.90 -13.62
C PHE A 51 -9.55 0.78 -12.30
N VAL A 52 -9.45 1.82 -11.47
CA VAL A 52 -10.09 1.88 -10.15
C VAL A 52 -10.96 3.12 -10.00
N GLY A 53 -11.98 3.03 -9.15
CA GLY A 53 -12.88 4.15 -8.87
C GLY A 53 -13.94 3.83 -7.81
N SER A 54 -14.91 4.73 -7.63
CA SER A 54 -16.11 4.42 -6.84
C SER A 54 -17.01 3.42 -7.58
N PRO A 55 -17.90 2.68 -6.88
CA PRO A 55 -18.84 1.73 -7.50
C PRO A 55 -19.62 2.31 -8.70
N GLU A 56 -20.10 3.54 -8.58
CA GLU A 56 -20.78 4.26 -9.66
C GLU A 56 -19.85 4.60 -10.83
N ALA A 57 -18.67 5.16 -10.53
CA ALA A 57 -17.74 5.63 -11.55
C ALA A 57 -17.21 4.47 -12.41
N VAL A 58 -16.88 3.32 -11.80
CA VAL A 58 -16.35 2.19 -12.57
C VAL A 58 -17.36 1.60 -13.55
N VAL A 59 -18.65 1.65 -13.23
CA VAL A 59 -19.72 1.21 -14.14
C VAL A 59 -19.84 2.16 -15.34
N GLU A 60 -19.81 3.49 -15.14
CA GLU A 60 -19.78 4.43 -16.27
C GLU A 60 -18.49 4.30 -17.09
N GLY A 61 -17.34 4.05 -16.46
CA GLY A 61 -16.05 3.88 -17.14
C GLY A 61 -16.06 2.66 -18.07
N ALA A 62 -16.59 1.54 -17.58
CA ALA A 62 -16.77 0.33 -18.37
C ALA A 62 -17.78 0.54 -19.52
N LEU A 63 -18.91 1.24 -19.29
CA LEU A 63 -19.89 1.55 -20.34
C LEU A 63 -19.33 2.50 -21.39
N ASN A 64 -18.58 3.53 -21.00
CA ASN A 64 -17.90 4.45 -21.92
C ASN A 64 -16.91 3.72 -22.83
N ALA A 65 -16.10 2.80 -22.27
CA ALA A 65 -15.21 1.97 -23.07
C ALA A 65 -16.00 1.01 -23.99
N ALA A 66 -17.08 0.39 -23.50
CA ALA A 66 -17.92 -0.49 -24.32
C ALA A 66 -18.57 0.22 -25.52
N ARG A 67 -19.09 1.45 -25.33
CA ARG A 67 -19.65 2.28 -26.42
C ARG A 67 -18.61 2.59 -27.50
N VAL A 68 -17.36 2.84 -27.11
CA VAL A 68 -16.25 3.07 -28.05
C VAL A 68 -15.81 1.78 -28.74
N ALA A 69 -15.76 0.65 -28.03
CA ALA A 69 -15.48 -0.67 -28.61
C ALA A 69 -16.51 -1.04 -29.69
N PHE A 70 -17.80 -0.78 -29.45
CA PHE A 70 -18.90 -1.14 -30.37
C PHE A 70 -18.79 -0.42 -31.73
N GLN A 71 -18.11 0.72 -31.77
CA GLN A 71 -17.88 1.50 -32.99
C GLN A 71 -16.55 1.17 -33.70
N LYS A 72 -15.62 0.46 -33.04
CA LYS A 72 -14.23 0.29 -33.48
C LYS A 72 -13.77 -1.17 -33.62
N ILE A 73 -14.37 -2.11 -32.90
CA ILE A 73 -14.05 -3.54 -32.95
C ILE A 73 -15.11 -4.26 -33.79
N ASP A 74 -14.65 -5.17 -34.65
CA ASP A 74 -15.51 -6.01 -35.50
C ASP A 74 -15.10 -7.48 -35.33
N MET A 75 -15.87 -8.21 -34.52
CA MET A 75 -15.62 -9.61 -34.21
C MET A 75 -15.65 -10.53 -35.43
N THR A 76 -16.31 -10.14 -36.55
CA THR A 76 -16.28 -10.94 -37.78
C THR A 76 -14.88 -11.07 -38.39
N LYS A 77 -13.97 -10.17 -38.03
CA LYS A 77 -12.55 -10.16 -38.46
C LYS A 77 -11.58 -10.60 -37.36
N HIS A 78 -12.05 -10.83 -36.13
CA HIS A 78 -11.18 -11.06 -34.98
C HIS A 78 -10.69 -12.51 -34.84
N LYS A 79 -9.36 -12.68 -34.83
CA LYS A 79 -8.67 -13.92 -34.45
C LYS A 79 -7.45 -13.61 -33.57
N GLY A 80 -7.14 -14.51 -32.64
CA GLY A 80 -5.98 -14.46 -31.74
C GLY A 80 -5.88 -15.75 -30.94
N GLU A 81 -4.74 -16.00 -30.30
CA GLU A 81 -4.47 -17.23 -29.54
C GLU A 81 -5.27 -17.34 -28.22
N HIS A 82 -5.88 -16.24 -27.74
CA HIS A 82 -6.66 -16.26 -26.51
C HIS A 82 -8.16 -16.53 -26.76
N PRO A 83 -8.77 -17.55 -26.11
CA PRO A 83 -10.20 -17.84 -26.26
C PRO A 83 -11.11 -16.66 -25.90
N ARG A 84 -12.01 -16.27 -26.83
CA ARG A 84 -12.81 -15.03 -26.73
C ARG A 84 -14.27 -15.20 -27.14
N LEU A 85 -15.18 -14.47 -26.50
CA LEU A 85 -16.63 -14.52 -26.75
C LEU A 85 -17.18 -13.30 -27.50
N GLY A 86 -16.55 -12.13 -27.38
CA GLY A 86 -17.04 -10.89 -27.97
C GLY A 86 -16.09 -9.71 -27.81
N ALA A 87 -16.43 -8.58 -28.43
CA ALA A 87 -15.59 -7.39 -28.49
C ALA A 87 -15.21 -6.84 -27.11
N LEU A 88 -16.16 -6.88 -26.17
CA LEU A 88 -15.89 -6.90 -24.72
C LEU A 88 -16.18 -8.30 -24.19
N ASP A 89 -15.10 -9.04 -23.93
CA ASP A 89 -15.07 -10.49 -23.74
C ASP A 89 -15.35 -10.89 -22.27
N VAL A 90 -14.77 -10.17 -21.31
CA VAL A 90 -15.23 -10.21 -19.90
C VAL A 90 -14.98 -8.88 -19.18
N CYS A 91 -15.97 -8.45 -18.40
CA CYS A 91 -15.95 -7.24 -17.56
C CYS A 91 -16.22 -7.60 -16.08
N PRO A 92 -15.18 -7.91 -15.29
CA PRO A 92 -15.27 -8.19 -13.87
C PRO A 92 -15.16 -6.92 -13.01
N PHE A 93 -15.84 -6.93 -11.86
CA PHE A 93 -15.69 -5.96 -10.76
C PHE A 93 -15.11 -6.66 -9.52
N ILE A 94 -14.09 -6.05 -8.90
CA ILE A 94 -13.31 -6.63 -7.80
C ILE A 94 -13.29 -5.63 -6.62
N PRO A 95 -13.59 -6.06 -5.38
CA PRO A 95 -13.47 -5.19 -4.21
C PRO A 95 -11.99 -4.96 -3.86
N VAL A 96 -11.56 -3.69 -3.79
CA VAL A 96 -10.18 -3.33 -3.40
C VAL A 96 -10.13 -2.75 -1.99
N ARG A 97 -10.99 -1.76 -1.68
CA ARG A 97 -10.94 -1.06 -0.39
C ARG A 97 -12.33 -0.58 0.06
N ASN A 98 -12.77 -1.02 1.25
CA ASN A 98 -14.05 -0.64 1.85
C ASN A 98 -15.29 -0.93 0.97
N VAL A 99 -15.26 -2.03 0.20
CA VAL A 99 -16.35 -2.50 -0.67
C VAL A 99 -16.57 -3.99 -0.40
N THR A 100 -17.82 -4.44 -0.35
CA THR A 100 -18.16 -5.87 -0.20
C THR A 100 -18.27 -6.57 -1.56
N MET A 101 -18.27 -7.91 -1.55
CA MET A 101 -18.55 -8.67 -2.79
C MET A 101 -19.96 -8.38 -3.32
N GLU A 102 -20.94 -8.19 -2.44
CA GLU A 102 -22.34 -7.85 -2.78
C GLU A 102 -22.45 -6.50 -3.52
N GLU A 103 -21.66 -5.51 -3.11
CA GLU A 103 -21.57 -4.23 -3.81
C GLU A 103 -20.94 -4.39 -5.21
N CYS A 104 -19.96 -5.28 -5.37
CA CYS A 104 -19.39 -5.61 -6.68
C CYS A 104 -20.38 -6.41 -7.56
N VAL A 105 -21.17 -7.32 -6.98
CA VAL A 105 -22.29 -8.00 -7.68
C VAL A 105 -23.35 -6.99 -8.12
N THR A 106 -23.62 -5.97 -7.30
CA THR A 106 -24.52 -4.86 -7.64
C THR A 106 -23.97 -4.02 -8.80
N CYS A 107 -22.66 -3.75 -8.83
CA CYS A 107 -22.00 -3.11 -9.98
C CYS A 107 -22.14 -3.95 -11.25
N ALA A 108 -21.88 -5.26 -11.17
CA ALA A 108 -22.00 -6.18 -12.29
C ALA A 108 -23.43 -6.23 -12.87
N ASN A 109 -24.45 -6.26 -12.02
CA ASN A 109 -25.85 -6.21 -12.47
C ASN A 109 -26.22 -4.85 -13.10
N ARG A 110 -25.80 -3.73 -12.51
CA ARG A 110 -26.03 -2.38 -13.06
C ARG A 110 -25.34 -2.17 -14.41
N PHE A 111 -24.14 -2.69 -14.57
CA PHE A 111 -23.42 -2.70 -15.84
C PHE A 111 -24.11 -3.59 -16.88
N ALA A 112 -24.43 -4.84 -16.53
CA ALA A 112 -24.99 -5.81 -17.47
C ALA A 112 -26.36 -5.39 -18.03
N GLY A 113 -27.25 -4.86 -17.18
CA GLY A 113 -28.54 -4.31 -17.61
C GLY A 113 -28.35 -3.16 -18.61
N ARG A 114 -27.60 -2.13 -18.22
CA ARG A 114 -27.38 -0.96 -19.09
C ARG A 114 -26.62 -1.28 -20.38
N LEU A 115 -25.66 -2.19 -20.36
CA LEU A 115 -24.96 -2.61 -21.57
C LEU A 115 -25.93 -3.25 -22.58
N ALA A 116 -26.83 -4.10 -22.09
CA ALA A 116 -27.87 -4.72 -22.89
C ALA A 116 -28.93 -3.72 -23.38
N ASP A 117 -29.36 -2.79 -22.52
CA ASP A 117 -30.34 -1.76 -22.87
C ASP A 117 -29.78 -0.75 -23.88
N GLU A 118 -28.50 -0.35 -23.76
CA GLU A 118 -27.87 0.66 -24.61
C GLU A 118 -27.30 0.12 -25.94
N LEU A 119 -26.79 -1.13 -25.97
CA LEU A 119 -26.17 -1.73 -27.18
C LEU A 119 -26.96 -2.90 -27.79
N HIS A 120 -28.01 -3.38 -27.12
CA HIS A 120 -28.85 -4.52 -27.55
C HIS A 120 -28.09 -5.83 -27.75
N VAL A 121 -27.04 -6.05 -26.95
CA VAL A 121 -26.18 -7.25 -26.99
C VAL A 121 -26.57 -8.27 -25.90
N PRO A 122 -26.37 -9.58 -26.13
CA PRO A 122 -26.54 -10.60 -25.10
C PRO A 122 -25.44 -10.51 -24.03
N VAL A 123 -25.85 -10.47 -22.75
CA VAL A 123 -24.93 -10.39 -21.60
C VAL A 123 -25.18 -11.53 -20.61
N TYR A 124 -24.10 -12.21 -20.20
CA TYR A 124 -24.12 -13.30 -19.21
C TYR A 124 -23.51 -12.87 -17.89
N LEU A 125 -24.03 -13.36 -16.76
CA LEU A 125 -23.42 -13.17 -15.44
C LEU A 125 -22.54 -14.36 -15.02
N TYR A 126 -21.34 -14.09 -14.51
CA TYR A 126 -20.38 -15.09 -14.04
C TYR A 126 -19.80 -14.79 -12.64
N GLY A 127 -19.03 -15.74 -12.11
CA GLY A 127 -18.39 -15.63 -10.79
C GLY A 127 -19.44 -15.53 -9.69
N GLU A 128 -19.20 -14.67 -8.71
CA GLU A 128 -20.11 -14.48 -7.57
C GLU A 128 -21.37 -13.68 -7.93
N ALA A 129 -21.52 -13.26 -9.20
CA ALA A 129 -22.75 -12.69 -9.75
C ALA A 129 -23.59 -13.70 -10.56
N ALA A 130 -23.11 -14.93 -10.77
CA ALA A 130 -23.79 -15.91 -11.62
C ALA A 130 -25.14 -16.35 -11.01
N ARG A 131 -26.21 -16.34 -11.82
CA ARG A 131 -27.54 -16.82 -11.39
C ARG A 131 -27.66 -18.35 -11.34
N SER A 132 -26.70 -19.07 -11.89
CA SER A 132 -26.62 -20.53 -11.87
C SER A 132 -25.18 -21.02 -11.77
N GLU A 133 -24.93 -22.12 -11.07
CA GLU A 133 -23.58 -22.65 -10.84
C GLU A 133 -22.88 -23.03 -12.16
N SER A 134 -23.65 -23.42 -13.20
CA SER A 134 -23.12 -23.69 -14.55
C SER A 134 -22.51 -22.45 -15.23
N ARG A 135 -22.92 -21.23 -14.84
CA ARG A 135 -22.39 -19.95 -15.37
C ARG A 135 -21.29 -19.36 -14.50
N ARG A 136 -21.03 -19.89 -13.29
CA ARG A 136 -20.00 -19.39 -12.36
C ARG A 136 -18.59 -19.41 -12.97
N SER A 137 -18.29 -20.45 -13.76
CA SER A 137 -16.99 -20.64 -14.42
C SER A 137 -16.92 -19.94 -15.79
N LEU A 138 -16.05 -18.93 -15.92
CA LEU A 138 -15.86 -18.20 -17.19
C LEU A 138 -15.51 -19.12 -18.39
N PRO A 139 -14.61 -20.11 -18.27
CA PRO A 139 -14.39 -21.10 -19.34
C PRO A 139 -15.64 -21.90 -19.77
N ALA A 140 -16.61 -22.12 -18.87
CA ALA A 140 -17.85 -22.81 -19.23
C ALA A 140 -18.76 -21.89 -20.07
N VAL A 141 -18.88 -20.61 -19.68
CA VAL A 141 -19.62 -19.61 -20.47
C VAL A 141 -18.97 -19.42 -21.85
N ARG A 142 -17.63 -19.39 -21.91
CA ARG A 142 -16.84 -19.29 -23.15
C ARG A 142 -16.74 -20.56 -23.98
N ALA A 143 -17.29 -21.70 -23.55
CA ALA A 143 -17.17 -22.95 -24.30
C ALA A 143 -17.75 -22.80 -25.72
N GLY A 144 -16.91 -23.03 -26.74
CA GLY A 144 -17.23 -22.84 -28.15
C GLY A 144 -16.94 -21.43 -28.72
N GLU A 145 -16.50 -20.48 -27.88
CA GLU A 145 -16.10 -19.12 -28.28
C GLU A 145 -17.17 -18.34 -29.07
N TYR A 146 -16.74 -17.26 -29.74
CA TYR A 146 -17.58 -16.46 -30.64
C TYR A 146 -18.28 -17.31 -31.71
N GLU A 147 -17.59 -18.29 -32.30
CA GLU A 147 -18.11 -19.14 -33.37
C GLU A 147 -19.33 -19.98 -32.96
N ALA A 148 -19.44 -20.39 -31.69
CA ALA A 148 -20.58 -21.16 -31.21
C ALA A 148 -21.80 -20.29 -30.82
N LEU A 149 -21.67 -18.97 -30.71
CA LEU A 149 -22.76 -18.10 -30.23
C LEU A 149 -24.07 -18.23 -31.02
N PRO A 150 -24.09 -18.29 -32.38
CA PRO A 150 -25.33 -18.45 -33.13
C PRO A 150 -26.08 -19.74 -32.78
N ALA A 151 -25.37 -20.83 -32.44
CA ALA A 151 -25.97 -22.08 -32.01
C ALA A 151 -26.33 -22.07 -30.51
N LYS A 152 -25.53 -21.41 -29.66
CA LYS A 152 -25.81 -21.32 -28.21
C LYS A 152 -27.03 -20.46 -27.92
N LEU A 153 -27.20 -19.31 -28.57
CA LEU A 153 -28.32 -18.38 -28.34
C LEU A 153 -29.70 -18.98 -28.69
N LEU A 154 -29.75 -19.98 -29.59
CA LEU A 154 -30.97 -20.74 -29.90
C LEU A 154 -31.42 -21.70 -28.79
N ASN A 155 -30.53 -22.06 -27.85
CA ASN A 155 -30.83 -23.01 -26.78
C ASN A 155 -31.35 -22.29 -25.52
N PRO A 156 -32.55 -22.60 -24.99
CA PRO A 156 -33.12 -21.91 -23.83
C PRO A 156 -32.24 -21.94 -22.56
N GLU A 157 -31.45 -22.99 -22.33
CA GLU A 157 -30.49 -23.07 -21.22
C GLU A 157 -29.40 -21.98 -21.28
N TRP A 158 -29.12 -21.48 -22.48
CA TRP A 158 -28.13 -20.46 -22.80
C TRP A 158 -28.76 -19.09 -23.09
N ALA A 159 -30.04 -18.88 -22.75
CA ALA A 159 -30.65 -17.54 -22.76
C ALA A 159 -29.83 -16.57 -21.88
N PRO A 160 -29.49 -15.35 -22.36
CA PRO A 160 -28.64 -14.43 -21.62
C PRO A 160 -29.29 -13.92 -20.33
N ASP A 161 -28.47 -13.45 -19.40
CA ASP A 161 -28.94 -12.91 -18.11
C ASP A 161 -29.52 -11.50 -18.24
N TYR A 162 -29.05 -10.73 -19.23
CA TYR A 162 -29.59 -9.45 -19.67
C TYR A 162 -29.50 -9.34 -21.19
N GLY A 163 -30.42 -8.59 -21.79
CA GLY A 163 -30.54 -8.45 -23.25
C GLY A 163 -31.37 -9.55 -23.90
N LYS A 164 -31.51 -9.47 -25.23
CA LYS A 164 -32.20 -10.48 -26.03
C LYS A 164 -31.22 -11.57 -26.44
N ALA A 165 -31.75 -12.74 -26.81
CA ALA A 165 -30.97 -13.84 -27.39
C ALA A 165 -30.61 -13.61 -28.88
N ASP A 166 -30.40 -12.35 -29.27
CA ASP A 166 -30.11 -11.96 -30.65
C ASP A 166 -28.59 -11.97 -30.90
N PHE A 167 -28.15 -12.54 -32.02
CA PHE A 167 -26.72 -12.58 -32.37
C PHE A 167 -26.30 -11.29 -33.08
N VAL A 168 -25.32 -10.57 -32.50
CA VAL A 168 -24.78 -9.31 -33.04
C VAL A 168 -23.38 -9.56 -33.62
N PRO A 169 -23.19 -9.66 -34.96
CA PRO A 169 -21.93 -10.16 -35.55
C PRO A 169 -20.70 -9.29 -35.29
N SER A 170 -20.85 -7.96 -35.15
CA SER A 170 -19.73 -7.08 -34.81
C SER A 170 -19.25 -7.25 -33.37
N TRP A 171 -20.11 -7.75 -32.46
CA TRP A 171 -19.88 -7.73 -31.02
C TRP A 171 -19.74 -9.12 -30.38
N GLY A 172 -20.44 -10.15 -30.86
CA GLY A 172 -20.55 -11.42 -30.14
C GLY A 172 -21.41 -11.29 -28.87
N ALA A 173 -20.92 -11.78 -27.74
CA ALA A 173 -21.59 -11.69 -26.44
C ALA A 173 -20.61 -11.29 -25.34
N THR A 174 -21.11 -10.58 -24.31
CA THR A 174 -20.28 -10.11 -23.18
C THR A 174 -20.56 -10.91 -21.91
N VAL A 175 -19.50 -11.20 -21.15
CA VAL A 175 -19.62 -11.76 -19.81
C VAL A 175 -19.32 -10.68 -18.76
N CYS A 176 -20.17 -10.50 -17.76
CA CYS A 176 -19.96 -9.58 -16.64
C CYS A 176 -20.04 -10.32 -15.30
N GLY A 177 -19.34 -9.86 -14.27
CA GLY A 177 -19.47 -10.50 -12.96
C GLY A 177 -18.67 -9.83 -11.84
N ALA A 178 -18.74 -10.44 -10.66
CA ALA A 178 -17.92 -10.08 -9.52
C ALA A 178 -17.05 -11.27 -9.10
N ARG A 179 -15.82 -11.00 -8.65
CA ARG A 179 -14.87 -12.03 -8.19
C ARG A 179 -13.85 -11.47 -7.20
N LYS A 180 -13.15 -12.37 -6.50
CA LYS A 180 -11.86 -12.04 -5.84
C LYS A 180 -10.85 -11.50 -6.86
N PHE A 181 -9.80 -10.86 -6.35
CA PHE A 181 -8.62 -10.53 -7.15
C PHE A 181 -8.04 -11.81 -7.77
N LEU A 182 -7.73 -11.76 -9.07
CA LEU A 182 -7.24 -12.89 -9.85
C LEU A 182 -5.88 -12.48 -10.42
N VAL A 183 -4.86 -13.28 -10.15
CA VAL A 183 -3.50 -13.00 -10.66
C VAL A 183 -3.28 -13.82 -11.93
N ALA A 184 -3.07 -13.14 -13.06
CA ALA A 184 -2.77 -13.75 -14.35
C ALA A 184 -1.25 -13.90 -14.49
N TYR A 185 -0.77 -15.14 -14.50
CA TYR A 185 0.62 -15.50 -14.29
C TYR A 185 1.05 -16.54 -15.32
N ASN A 186 1.91 -16.12 -16.26
CA ASN A 186 2.44 -16.98 -17.31
C ASN A 186 3.84 -17.46 -16.92
N ILE A 187 4.11 -18.75 -17.09
CA ILE A 187 5.43 -19.35 -16.77
C ILE A 187 6.08 -19.79 -18.08
N ASN A 188 7.30 -19.31 -18.33
CA ASN A 188 7.98 -19.40 -19.62
C ASN A 188 8.77 -20.70 -19.75
N LEU A 189 8.64 -21.41 -20.87
CA LEU A 189 9.27 -22.68 -21.16
C LEU A 189 9.93 -22.68 -22.54
N LEU A 190 11.16 -23.17 -22.65
CA LEU A 190 11.73 -23.56 -23.95
C LEU A 190 11.23 -24.96 -24.31
N ALA A 191 9.99 -25.03 -24.78
CA ALA A 191 9.26 -26.24 -25.11
C ALA A 191 8.26 -25.99 -26.26
N THR A 192 7.53 -27.02 -26.68
CA THR A 192 6.43 -26.86 -27.63
C THR A 192 5.11 -26.53 -26.93
N LYS A 193 4.11 -26.04 -27.68
CA LYS A 193 2.76 -25.72 -27.20
C LYS A 193 2.09 -26.91 -26.52
N GLU A 194 2.28 -28.12 -27.04
CA GLU A 194 1.71 -29.37 -26.53
C GLU A 194 2.30 -29.76 -25.17
N LEU A 195 3.61 -29.54 -24.98
CA LEU A 195 4.31 -29.83 -23.73
C LEU A 195 3.91 -28.83 -22.63
N ALA A 196 3.88 -27.53 -22.94
CA ALA A 196 3.34 -26.53 -22.02
C ALA A 196 1.87 -26.83 -21.67
N HIS A 197 1.05 -27.22 -22.65
CA HIS A 197 -0.34 -27.59 -22.40
C HIS A 197 -0.46 -28.86 -21.53
N ARG A 198 0.40 -29.86 -21.71
CA ARG A 198 0.44 -31.07 -20.87
C ARG A 198 0.71 -30.74 -19.41
N ILE A 199 1.60 -29.79 -19.13
CA ILE A 199 1.90 -29.28 -17.78
C ILE A 199 0.73 -28.45 -17.23
N ALA A 200 0.16 -27.56 -18.04
CA ALA A 200 -1.04 -26.79 -17.68
C ALA A 200 -2.22 -27.70 -17.26
N LEU A 201 -2.36 -28.87 -17.91
CA LEU A 201 -3.32 -29.91 -17.55
C LEU A 201 -3.01 -30.66 -16.25
N ASN A 202 -1.74 -30.74 -15.80
CA ASN A 202 -1.38 -31.33 -14.49
C ASN A 202 -1.71 -30.39 -13.33
N ILE A 203 -1.38 -29.10 -13.47
CA ILE A 203 -1.45 -28.13 -12.37
C ILE A 203 -2.86 -27.62 -12.09
N ARG A 204 -3.69 -27.42 -13.13
CA ARG A 204 -5.02 -26.79 -13.00
C ARG A 204 -5.99 -27.67 -12.23
N GLU A 205 -6.99 -27.07 -11.59
CA GLU A 205 -7.90 -27.71 -10.63
C GLU A 205 -8.61 -28.98 -11.15
N GLY A 206 -8.85 -29.10 -12.46
CA GLY A 206 -9.36 -30.33 -13.08
C GLY A 206 -8.82 -30.60 -14.49
N ARG A 207 -8.38 -31.84 -14.72
CA ARG A 207 -8.06 -32.37 -16.06
C ARG A 207 -9.34 -32.73 -16.82
N GLY A 208 -10.31 -33.29 -16.10
CA GLY A 208 -11.69 -33.55 -16.51
C GLY A 208 -12.59 -33.75 -15.28
N LYS A 209 -13.84 -34.22 -15.45
CA LYS A 209 -14.77 -34.46 -14.31
C LYS A 209 -14.26 -35.50 -13.29
N GLU A 210 -13.42 -36.44 -13.75
CA GLU A 210 -12.98 -37.61 -12.97
C GLU A 210 -11.50 -37.56 -12.56
N GLN A 211 -10.77 -36.53 -13.01
CA GLN A 211 -9.35 -36.34 -12.71
C GLN A 211 -9.12 -34.90 -12.22
N PRO A 212 -9.13 -34.65 -10.89
CA PRO A 212 -8.65 -33.38 -10.35
C PRO A 212 -7.15 -33.23 -10.63
N GLY A 213 -6.71 -32.00 -10.88
CA GLY A 213 -5.27 -31.69 -10.92
C GLY A 213 -4.74 -31.26 -9.56
N ARG A 214 -3.48 -30.80 -9.52
CA ARG A 214 -2.76 -30.60 -8.24
C ARG A 214 -3.21 -29.36 -7.46
N LEU A 215 -3.45 -28.23 -8.13
CA LEU A 215 -3.66 -26.93 -7.48
C LEU A 215 -5.13 -26.51 -7.54
N LYS A 216 -5.72 -26.29 -6.37
CA LYS A 216 -7.09 -25.77 -6.21
C LYS A 216 -7.14 -24.30 -6.60
N ARG A 217 -8.28 -23.83 -7.11
CA ARG A 217 -8.50 -22.45 -7.59
C ARG A 217 -7.50 -21.97 -8.66
N VAL A 218 -6.86 -22.88 -9.39
CA VAL A 218 -5.97 -22.55 -10.52
C VAL A 218 -6.60 -23.04 -11.82
N GLN A 219 -6.76 -22.14 -12.80
CA GLN A 219 -7.07 -22.50 -14.18
C GLN A 219 -5.80 -22.31 -15.02
N ALA A 220 -5.46 -23.25 -15.90
CA ALA A 220 -4.28 -23.10 -16.76
C ALA A 220 -4.48 -23.65 -18.18
N LEU A 221 -3.74 -23.06 -19.11
CA LEU A 221 -3.68 -23.40 -20.53
C LEU A 221 -2.22 -23.30 -21.01
N GLY A 222 -1.82 -24.12 -21.98
CA GLY A 222 -0.55 -23.95 -22.69
C GLY A 222 -0.76 -23.27 -24.05
N TRP A 223 0.04 -22.25 -24.34
CA TRP A 223 0.13 -21.59 -25.65
C TRP A 223 1.58 -21.32 -26.06
N PHE A 224 1.78 -20.73 -27.24
CA PHE A 224 3.08 -20.31 -27.76
C PHE A 224 3.04 -18.83 -28.11
N LEU A 225 4.09 -18.08 -27.79
CA LEU A 225 4.29 -16.70 -28.23
C LEU A 225 5.17 -16.73 -29.48
N GLU A 226 4.62 -16.30 -30.62
CA GLU A 226 5.38 -16.20 -31.88
C GLU A 226 6.41 -15.07 -31.82
N GLU A 227 6.09 -13.99 -31.10
CA GLU A 227 6.94 -12.80 -30.95
C GLU A 227 8.21 -13.06 -30.11
N GLU A 228 8.11 -13.90 -29.08
CA GLU A 228 9.22 -14.27 -28.18
C GLU A 228 9.78 -15.67 -28.47
N ASN A 229 9.22 -16.38 -29.45
CA ASN A 229 9.59 -17.74 -29.86
C ASN A 229 9.69 -18.76 -28.70
N LEU A 230 8.70 -18.75 -27.79
CA LEU A 230 8.67 -19.61 -26.60
C LEU A 230 7.27 -20.09 -26.24
N ALA A 231 7.19 -21.19 -25.48
CA ALA A 231 5.93 -21.69 -24.94
C ALA A 231 5.67 -21.11 -23.55
N GLN A 232 4.39 -20.90 -23.20
CA GLN A 232 3.98 -20.49 -21.85
C GLN A 232 2.94 -21.44 -21.26
N VAL A 233 3.06 -21.69 -19.96
CA VAL A 233 1.95 -22.15 -19.13
C VAL A 233 1.26 -20.90 -18.58
N SER A 234 0.17 -20.48 -19.22
CA SER A 234 -0.68 -19.38 -18.76
C SER A 234 -1.59 -19.88 -17.64
N ALA A 235 -1.39 -19.38 -16.41
CA ALA A 235 -2.20 -19.71 -15.25
C ALA A 235 -2.97 -18.50 -14.71
N ASN A 236 -4.26 -18.70 -14.41
CA ASN A 236 -5.10 -17.76 -13.67
C ASN A 236 -5.26 -18.29 -12.23
N LEU A 237 -4.67 -17.59 -11.27
CA LEU A 237 -4.84 -17.85 -9.84
C LEU A 237 -6.14 -17.17 -9.41
N LEU A 238 -7.23 -17.94 -9.26
CA LEU A 238 -8.55 -17.41 -8.89
C LEU A 238 -8.62 -17.00 -7.41
N ASP A 239 -7.74 -17.55 -6.57
CA ASP A 239 -7.58 -17.20 -5.16
C ASP A 239 -6.12 -17.45 -4.72
N TYR A 240 -5.31 -16.38 -4.73
CA TYR A 240 -3.88 -16.47 -4.44
C TYR A 240 -3.56 -16.84 -2.97
N GLU A 241 -4.54 -16.71 -2.08
CA GLU A 241 -4.43 -17.12 -0.67
C GLU A 241 -4.53 -18.66 -0.50
N ILE A 242 -5.12 -19.34 -1.48
CA ILE A 242 -5.26 -20.81 -1.52
C ILE A 242 -4.17 -21.43 -2.39
N SER A 243 -3.85 -20.82 -3.53
CA SER A 243 -2.76 -21.25 -4.42
C SER A 243 -1.90 -20.06 -4.81
N SER A 244 -0.80 -19.88 -4.08
CA SER A 244 0.16 -18.79 -4.24
C SER A 244 1.00 -18.89 -5.52
N LEU A 245 1.61 -17.77 -5.92
CA LEU A 245 2.48 -17.69 -7.10
C LEU A 245 3.68 -18.63 -7.03
N HIS A 246 4.33 -18.72 -5.86
CA HIS A 246 5.43 -19.66 -5.63
C HIS A 246 4.98 -21.12 -5.75
N MET A 247 3.79 -21.51 -5.26
CA MET A 247 3.30 -22.89 -5.41
C MET A 247 2.99 -23.24 -6.87
N VAL A 248 2.43 -22.31 -7.65
CA VAL A 248 2.20 -22.50 -9.09
C VAL A 248 3.54 -22.59 -9.83
N TYR A 249 4.52 -21.74 -9.51
CA TYR A 249 5.84 -21.74 -10.14
C TYR A 249 6.65 -23.01 -9.82
N GLU A 250 6.74 -23.42 -8.56
CA GLU A 250 7.52 -24.59 -8.16
C GLU A 250 6.95 -25.91 -8.69
N GLU A 251 5.61 -26.08 -8.72
CA GLU A 251 5.01 -27.29 -9.30
C GLU A 251 5.17 -27.35 -10.84
N VAL A 252 5.15 -26.20 -11.54
CA VAL A 252 5.54 -26.15 -12.97
C VAL A 252 7.02 -26.43 -13.16
N CYS A 253 7.90 -25.88 -12.31
CA CYS A 253 9.33 -26.16 -12.34
C CYS A 253 9.64 -27.65 -12.09
N LYS A 254 8.86 -28.31 -11.24
CA LYS A 254 8.95 -29.75 -10.96
C LYS A 254 8.50 -30.59 -12.16
N ASP A 255 7.33 -30.30 -12.72
CA ASP A 255 6.85 -31.00 -13.93
C ASP A 255 7.77 -30.79 -15.14
N ALA A 256 8.32 -29.60 -15.29
CA ALA A 256 9.31 -29.29 -16.32
C ALA A 256 10.60 -30.11 -16.11
N LYS A 257 11.11 -30.20 -14.87
CA LYS A 257 12.27 -31.06 -14.51
C LYS A 257 11.99 -32.54 -14.78
N GLU A 258 10.80 -33.05 -14.44
CA GLU A 258 10.38 -34.42 -14.74
C GLU A 258 10.36 -34.72 -16.26
N MET A 259 10.15 -33.70 -17.10
CA MET A 259 10.18 -33.80 -18.57
C MET A 259 11.52 -33.33 -19.20
N ASN A 260 12.53 -32.97 -18.40
CA ASN A 260 13.80 -32.37 -18.84
C ASN A 260 13.66 -31.07 -19.65
N LEU A 261 12.63 -30.26 -19.35
CA LEU A 261 12.36 -28.97 -19.97
C LEU A 261 12.87 -27.82 -19.06
N PRO A 262 13.54 -26.79 -19.59
CA PRO A 262 13.97 -25.65 -18.79
C PRO A 262 12.85 -24.61 -18.64
N VAL A 263 12.67 -24.14 -17.40
CA VAL A 263 11.85 -22.95 -17.10
C VAL A 263 12.74 -21.71 -17.17
N ILE A 264 12.27 -20.67 -17.84
CA ILE A 264 13.00 -19.41 -18.08
C ILE A 264 12.23 -18.22 -17.51
N GLY A 265 11.94 -18.30 -16.21
CA GLY A 265 11.18 -17.28 -15.47
C GLY A 265 9.69 -17.25 -15.80
N SER A 266 9.09 -16.08 -15.64
CA SER A 266 7.65 -15.87 -15.74
C SER A 266 7.29 -14.46 -16.20
N GLN A 267 5.99 -14.20 -16.30
CA GLN A 267 5.41 -12.91 -16.63
C GLN A 267 4.11 -12.74 -15.83
N LEU A 268 3.97 -11.59 -15.17
CA LEU A 268 2.67 -11.11 -14.69
C LEU A 268 1.97 -10.37 -15.84
N VAL A 269 0.68 -10.65 -16.04
CA VAL A 269 -0.19 -9.88 -16.93
C VAL A 269 -1.08 -8.96 -16.08
N GLY A 270 -1.03 -7.66 -16.34
CA GLY A 270 -1.69 -6.62 -15.54
C GLY A 270 -1.10 -6.42 -14.14
N LEU A 271 -1.97 -6.19 -13.15
CA LEU A 271 -1.59 -5.84 -11.77
C LEU A 271 -1.57 -7.04 -10.80
N ILE A 272 -0.90 -6.84 -9.66
CA ILE A 272 -0.77 -7.81 -8.57
C ILE A 272 -0.99 -7.15 -7.20
N PRO A 273 -1.56 -7.85 -6.20
CA PRO A 273 -1.59 -7.38 -4.81
C PRO A 273 -0.23 -7.57 -4.16
N LEU A 274 0.23 -6.58 -3.40
CA LEU A 274 1.47 -6.60 -2.61
C LEU A 274 1.59 -7.87 -1.79
N LYS A 275 0.49 -8.30 -1.16
CA LYS A 275 0.41 -9.54 -0.38
C LYS A 275 0.86 -10.77 -1.18
N ALA A 276 0.47 -10.93 -2.44
CA ALA A 276 0.79 -12.12 -3.23
C ALA A 276 2.30 -12.24 -3.53
N LEU A 277 3.00 -11.11 -3.67
CA LEU A 277 4.46 -11.06 -3.76
C LEU A 277 5.13 -11.30 -2.40
N MET A 278 4.60 -10.69 -1.34
CA MET A 278 5.16 -10.80 0.02
C MET A 278 5.04 -12.22 0.58
N ASP A 279 3.89 -12.87 0.42
CA ASP A 279 3.67 -14.30 0.76
C ASP A 279 4.67 -15.21 0.01
N SER A 280 5.09 -14.81 -1.19
CA SER A 280 6.08 -15.54 -2.01
C SER A 280 7.53 -15.24 -1.62
N ALA A 281 7.84 -14.00 -1.25
CA ALA A 281 9.13 -13.65 -0.68
C ALA A 281 9.37 -14.37 0.65
N ASP A 282 8.38 -14.39 1.55
CA ASP A 282 8.48 -15.06 2.85
C ASP A 282 8.54 -16.59 2.74
N PHE A 283 7.95 -17.19 1.70
CA PHE A 283 8.19 -18.58 1.33
C PHE A 283 9.67 -18.85 1.00
N TYR A 284 10.25 -18.11 0.05
CA TYR A 284 11.66 -18.29 -0.33
C TYR A 284 12.63 -17.96 0.81
N ILE A 285 12.36 -16.91 1.60
CA ILE A 285 13.15 -16.59 2.82
C ILE A 285 13.18 -17.78 3.79
N LYS A 286 12.03 -18.43 4.01
CA LYS A 286 11.91 -19.60 4.89
C LYS A 286 12.58 -20.85 4.31
N GLN A 287 12.44 -21.09 3.01
CA GLN A 287 13.03 -22.25 2.32
C GLN A 287 14.57 -22.16 2.27
N GLU A 288 15.11 -20.98 1.96
CA GLU A 288 16.56 -20.73 1.81
C GLU A 288 17.23 -20.27 3.11
N LYS A 289 16.49 -20.13 4.21
CA LYS A 289 16.97 -19.66 5.53
C LYS A 289 17.63 -18.27 5.50
N LEU A 290 17.13 -17.41 4.62
CA LEU A 290 17.59 -16.04 4.46
C LEU A 290 17.14 -15.17 5.65
N PHE A 291 17.63 -13.94 5.68
CA PHE A 291 17.15 -12.91 6.58
C PHE A 291 17.00 -11.61 5.79
N ILE A 292 15.76 -11.23 5.50
CA ILE A 292 15.40 -10.02 4.76
C ILE A 292 14.27 -9.34 5.52
N LEU A 293 14.46 -8.07 5.83
CA LEU A 293 13.52 -7.25 6.59
C LEU A 293 12.74 -6.32 5.64
N GLU A 294 13.47 -5.42 4.97
CA GLU A 294 12.96 -4.37 4.10
C GLU A 294 12.00 -4.91 3.02
N GLU A 295 10.83 -4.29 2.88
CA GLU A 295 9.80 -4.67 1.91
C GLU A 295 10.31 -4.65 0.46
N GLU A 296 11.08 -3.63 0.07
CA GLU A 296 11.69 -3.55 -1.27
C GLU A 296 12.63 -4.72 -1.55
N HIS A 297 13.39 -5.18 -0.55
CA HIS A 297 14.26 -6.35 -0.70
C HIS A 297 13.48 -7.67 -0.74
N LYS A 298 12.35 -7.78 -0.01
CA LYS A 298 11.44 -8.93 -0.12
C LYS A 298 10.82 -9.01 -1.52
N ILE A 299 10.26 -7.91 -2.02
CA ILE A 299 9.71 -7.80 -3.38
C ILE A 299 10.77 -8.17 -4.42
N ARG A 300 12.00 -7.65 -4.28
CA ARG A 300 13.12 -7.99 -5.17
C ARG A 300 13.49 -9.47 -5.14
N LEU A 301 13.48 -10.13 -3.98
CA LEU A 301 13.67 -11.59 -3.92
C LEU A 301 12.55 -12.32 -4.67
N GLY A 302 11.29 -11.93 -4.46
CA GLY A 302 10.14 -12.51 -5.16
C GLY A 302 10.27 -12.41 -6.68
N ILE A 303 10.61 -11.22 -7.19
CA ILE A 303 10.88 -10.97 -8.62
C ILE A 303 12.00 -11.90 -9.13
N CYS A 304 13.16 -11.91 -8.47
CA CYS A 304 14.32 -12.68 -8.91
C CYS A 304 14.20 -14.21 -8.70
N ARG A 305 13.22 -14.71 -7.94
CA ARG A 305 12.95 -16.15 -7.77
C ARG A 305 11.92 -16.67 -8.75
N LEU A 306 10.83 -15.91 -8.94
CA LEU A 306 9.80 -16.21 -9.94
C LEU A 306 10.27 -15.86 -11.37
N GLY A 307 11.29 -15.02 -11.52
CA GLY A 307 11.79 -14.53 -12.80
C GLY A 307 10.79 -13.62 -13.53
N LEU A 308 10.09 -12.76 -12.78
CA LEU A 308 9.02 -11.88 -13.29
C LEU A 308 9.51 -10.81 -14.30
N ASP A 309 10.82 -10.61 -14.37
CA ASP A 309 11.53 -9.68 -15.25
C ASP A 309 12.02 -10.33 -16.56
N ALA A 310 11.71 -11.60 -16.81
CA ALA A 310 12.25 -12.38 -17.94
C ALA A 310 11.85 -11.87 -19.34
N LEU A 311 10.64 -11.32 -19.50
CA LEU A 311 10.16 -10.75 -20.78
C LEU A 311 10.15 -9.22 -20.81
N SER A 312 9.93 -8.58 -19.66
CA SER A 312 9.86 -7.12 -19.54
C SER A 312 10.25 -6.71 -18.13
N PRO A 313 10.98 -5.58 -17.92
CA PRO A 313 11.37 -5.13 -16.60
C PRO A 313 10.16 -4.98 -15.65
N PHE A 314 10.16 -5.73 -14.55
CA PHE A 314 9.11 -5.62 -13.54
C PHE A 314 9.32 -4.35 -12.69
N GLU A 315 8.51 -3.31 -12.91
CA GLU A 315 8.51 -2.10 -12.08
C GLU A 315 7.46 -2.20 -10.96
N PRO A 316 7.84 -2.40 -9.67
CA PRO A 316 6.86 -2.63 -8.60
C PRO A 316 5.86 -1.49 -8.42
N ARG A 317 6.32 -0.23 -8.58
CA ARG A 317 5.48 0.97 -8.47
C ARG A 317 4.44 1.12 -9.60
N LYS A 318 4.55 0.34 -10.68
CA LYS A 318 3.59 0.30 -11.80
C LYS A 318 2.75 -0.97 -11.87
N ARG A 319 3.13 -2.04 -11.16
CA ARG A 319 2.42 -3.33 -11.17
C ARG A 319 1.71 -3.68 -9.86
N ILE A 320 2.12 -3.10 -8.73
CA ILE A 320 1.49 -3.36 -7.42
C ILE A 320 0.32 -2.38 -7.19
N ILE A 321 -0.89 -2.92 -7.04
CA ILE A 321 -2.13 -2.11 -6.94
C ILE A 321 -2.14 -1.22 -5.69
N GLU A 322 -1.64 -1.70 -4.54
CA GLU A 322 -1.61 -0.90 -3.31
C GLU A 322 -0.72 0.33 -3.43
N TYR A 323 0.42 0.24 -4.15
CA TYR A 323 1.29 1.38 -4.40
C TYR A 323 0.62 2.39 -5.33
N LEU A 324 -0.03 1.93 -6.42
CA LEU A 324 -0.77 2.76 -7.36
C LEU A 324 -1.99 3.49 -6.77
N VAL A 325 -2.52 2.98 -5.65
CA VAL A 325 -3.74 3.48 -4.97
C VAL A 325 -3.42 4.36 -3.75
N GLN A 326 -2.17 4.39 -3.28
CA GLN A 326 -1.78 5.11 -2.07
C GLN A 326 -1.63 6.63 -2.26
N ASP A 327 -1.40 7.13 -3.46
CA ASP A 327 -1.09 8.55 -3.72
C ASP A 327 -2.19 9.51 -3.21
N ASP A 328 -3.40 9.40 -3.77
CA ASP A 328 -4.41 10.48 -3.78
C ASP A 328 -5.01 10.81 -2.40
N ALA A 329 -4.91 9.88 -1.44
CA ALA A 329 -5.50 10.04 -0.11
C ALA A 329 -4.48 10.41 0.98
N SER A 330 -3.18 10.46 0.66
CA SER A 330 -2.11 10.43 1.67
C SER A 330 -1.19 11.66 1.71
N GLU A 331 -1.30 12.63 0.78
CA GLU A 331 -0.48 13.85 0.84
C GLU A 331 -0.67 14.67 2.12
N CYS A 332 -1.84 14.58 2.75
CA CYS A 332 -2.15 15.23 4.02
C CYS A 332 -1.74 14.42 5.27
N ALA A 333 -1.16 13.22 5.12
CA ALA A 333 -0.76 12.37 6.25
C ALA A 333 0.36 13.01 7.08
N LEU A 334 0.25 12.93 8.41
CA LEU A 334 1.23 13.48 9.35
C LEU A 334 2.59 12.78 9.20
N VAL A 335 2.58 11.47 8.96
CA VAL A 335 3.79 10.65 8.77
C VAL A 335 4.57 11.05 7.50
N LYS A 336 3.91 11.64 6.49
CA LYS A 336 4.58 12.15 5.28
C LYS A 336 5.14 13.58 5.44
N GLN A 337 4.89 14.26 6.54
CA GLN A 337 5.48 15.58 6.79
C GLN A 337 6.96 15.48 7.11
N THR A 338 7.73 16.52 6.78
CA THR A 338 9.09 16.66 7.35
C THR A 338 9.00 16.72 8.88
N LEU A 339 10.01 16.19 9.59
CA LEU A 339 10.06 16.24 11.06
C LEU A 339 9.89 17.68 11.61
N ALA A 340 10.46 18.67 10.93
CA ALA A 340 10.30 20.09 11.27
C ALA A 340 8.90 20.65 10.97
N GLY A 341 8.14 20.04 10.05
CA GLY A 341 6.71 20.30 9.84
C GLY A 341 5.87 19.71 10.98
N PHE A 342 6.04 18.41 11.25
CA PHE A 342 5.33 17.70 12.31
C PHE A 342 5.48 18.38 13.68
N VAL A 343 6.72 18.66 14.12
CA VAL A 343 6.99 19.32 15.40
C VAL A 343 6.38 20.74 15.47
N ARG A 344 6.32 21.48 14.35
CA ARG A 344 5.67 22.80 14.31
C ARG A 344 4.13 22.70 14.32
N SER A 345 3.55 21.65 13.72
CA SER A 345 2.10 21.41 13.73
C SER A 345 1.60 20.97 15.11
N VAL A 346 2.36 20.13 15.84
CA VAL A 346 2.12 19.81 17.27
C VAL A 346 2.15 21.07 18.14
N GLY A 347 3.02 22.03 17.83
CA GLY A 347 3.11 23.32 18.52
C GLY A 347 2.13 24.41 18.03
N ALA A 348 1.24 24.10 17.08
CA ALA A 348 0.33 25.08 16.49
C ALA A 348 -0.95 25.28 17.33
N ARG A 349 -1.72 26.33 17.01
CA ARG A 349 -3.05 26.57 17.62
C ARG A 349 -4.14 25.74 16.94
N THR A 350 -3.93 24.43 16.83
CA THR A 350 -4.84 23.43 16.26
C THR A 350 -5.20 22.37 17.31
N ALA A 351 -6.25 21.59 17.05
CA ALA A 351 -6.64 20.48 17.93
C ALA A 351 -5.91 19.16 17.63
N THR A 352 -5.31 19.06 16.44
CA THR A 352 -4.47 17.96 15.95
C THR A 352 -3.24 18.54 15.23
N PRO A 353 -2.12 17.79 15.13
CA PRO A 353 -1.83 16.51 15.81
C PRO A 353 -1.77 16.64 17.34
N GLY A 354 -2.21 15.59 18.03
CA GLY A 354 -2.40 15.59 19.49
C GLY A 354 -1.35 14.82 20.29
N GLY A 355 -1.61 14.67 21.59
CA GLY A 355 -0.74 13.92 22.50
C GLY A 355 -0.62 12.43 22.17
N GLY A 356 -1.63 11.82 21.52
CA GLY A 356 -1.54 10.44 21.02
C GLY A 356 -0.64 10.32 19.80
N SER A 357 -0.80 11.23 18.84
CA SER A 357 0.06 11.37 17.66
C SER A 357 1.53 11.49 18.06
N VAL A 358 1.85 12.28 19.10
CA VAL A 358 3.20 12.43 19.65
C VAL A 358 3.67 11.15 20.37
N ALA A 359 2.82 10.53 21.20
CA ALA A 359 3.18 9.30 21.91
C ALA A 359 3.50 8.14 20.95
N ALA A 360 2.73 8.02 19.85
CA ALA A 360 2.96 7.08 18.76
C ALA A 360 4.30 7.36 18.05
N ALA A 361 4.58 8.62 17.69
CA ALA A 361 5.83 9.00 17.05
C ALA A 361 7.07 8.75 17.94
N VAL A 362 6.98 9.05 19.25
CA VAL A 362 8.06 8.76 20.21
C VAL A 362 8.27 7.26 20.39
N ALA A 363 7.18 6.46 20.45
CA ALA A 363 7.28 5.01 20.48
C ALA A 363 7.93 4.43 19.21
N ALA A 364 7.55 4.95 18.03
CA ALA A 364 8.14 4.53 16.75
C ALA A 364 9.66 4.79 16.69
N MET A 365 10.11 5.96 17.15
CA MET A 365 11.55 6.25 17.30
C MET A 365 12.23 5.29 18.29
N GLY A 366 11.58 4.96 19.40
CA GLY A 366 12.08 3.96 20.36
C GLY A 366 12.23 2.56 19.77
N ALA A 367 11.24 2.12 18.98
CA ALA A 367 11.31 0.85 18.26
C ALA A 367 12.39 0.86 17.17
N ALA A 368 12.54 1.97 16.43
CA ALA A 368 13.56 2.13 15.40
C ALA A 368 14.99 2.06 15.98
N LEU A 369 15.23 2.67 17.15
CA LEU A 369 16.51 2.53 17.86
C LEU A 369 16.76 1.08 18.31
N GLY A 370 15.73 0.38 18.81
CA GLY A 370 15.83 -1.06 19.14
C GLY A 370 16.19 -1.92 17.92
N CYS A 371 15.58 -1.64 16.76
CA CYS A 371 15.91 -2.26 15.48
C CYS A 371 17.37 -1.98 15.08
N MET A 372 17.79 -0.71 15.13
CA MET A 372 19.14 -0.26 14.78
C MET A 372 20.22 -0.91 15.64
N VAL A 373 20.03 -1.06 16.96
CA VAL A 373 21.00 -1.74 17.84
C VAL A 373 21.21 -3.19 17.39
N GLY A 374 20.12 -3.89 17.05
CA GLY A 374 20.20 -5.25 16.51
C GLY A 374 20.89 -5.31 15.14
N GLN A 375 20.50 -4.46 14.19
CA GLN A 375 21.15 -4.34 12.87
C GLN A 375 22.64 -3.98 12.96
N MET A 376 23.03 -3.14 13.93
CA MET A 376 24.43 -2.79 14.21
C MET A 376 25.23 -3.90 14.88
N THR A 377 24.57 -4.99 15.30
CA THR A 377 25.19 -6.19 15.87
C THR A 377 25.20 -7.33 14.85
N TYR A 378 24.13 -7.50 14.07
CA TYR A 378 23.99 -8.51 13.03
C TYR A 378 25.04 -8.41 11.91
N GLY A 379 25.44 -9.55 11.32
CA GLY A 379 26.21 -9.63 10.08
C GLY A 379 27.67 -9.16 10.16
N LYS A 380 28.14 -8.70 11.32
CA LYS A 380 29.55 -8.38 11.57
C LYS A 380 30.27 -9.61 12.10
N LYS A 381 31.41 -9.98 11.50
CA LYS A 381 32.21 -11.17 11.89
C LYS A 381 32.51 -11.30 13.40
N GLN A 382 32.66 -10.18 14.11
CA GLN A 382 32.89 -10.18 15.57
C GLN A 382 31.67 -10.63 16.41
N PHE A 383 30.48 -10.72 15.80
CA PHE A 383 29.20 -11.07 16.41
C PHE A 383 28.52 -12.25 15.69
N GLU A 384 29.24 -13.00 14.85
CA GLU A 384 28.73 -14.11 14.02
C GLU A 384 28.02 -15.21 14.85
N SER A 385 28.45 -15.44 16.09
CA SER A 385 27.80 -16.36 17.05
C SER A 385 26.44 -15.87 17.59
N LEU A 386 26.08 -14.61 17.34
CA LEU A 386 24.83 -13.98 17.77
C LEU A 386 23.84 -13.78 16.62
N ASP A 387 24.20 -14.11 15.37
CA ASP A 387 23.34 -13.89 14.20
C ASP A 387 21.97 -14.57 14.35
N ASP A 388 21.93 -15.82 14.85
CA ASP A 388 20.69 -16.56 15.13
C ASP A 388 19.85 -16.01 16.30
N VAL A 389 20.43 -15.12 17.11
CA VAL A 389 19.71 -14.36 18.15
C VAL A 389 19.18 -13.07 17.52
N MET A 390 20.03 -12.31 16.81
CA MET A 390 19.65 -11.06 16.15
C MET A 390 18.57 -11.26 15.08
N ARG A 391 18.60 -12.36 14.32
CA ARG A 391 17.54 -12.78 13.38
C ARG A 391 16.16 -12.93 14.03
N LYS A 392 16.09 -13.18 15.35
CA LYS A 392 14.85 -13.27 16.13
C LYS A 392 14.48 -11.95 16.82
N LEU A 393 15.47 -11.19 17.28
CA LEU A 393 15.25 -9.95 18.04
C LEU A 393 14.93 -8.73 17.16
N ILE A 394 15.46 -8.64 15.94
CA ILE A 394 15.25 -7.47 15.07
C ILE A 394 13.82 -7.39 14.49
N PRO A 395 13.20 -8.45 13.94
CA PRO A 395 11.90 -8.33 13.28
C PRO A 395 10.77 -7.76 14.16
N PRO A 396 10.63 -8.13 15.46
CA PRO A 396 9.65 -7.52 16.36
C PRO A 396 9.72 -5.99 16.42
N PHE A 397 10.94 -5.43 16.44
CA PHE A 397 11.16 -3.98 16.41
C PHE A 397 10.83 -3.38 15.05
N HIS A 398 11.32 -3.96 13.95
CA HIS A 398 11.05 -3.45 12.59
C HIS A 398 9.55 -3.38 12.33
N THR A 399 8.83 -4.48 12.48
CA THR A 399 7.37 -4.52 12.27
C THR A 399 6.60 -3.65 13.28
N ALA A 400 7.22 -3.27 14.41
CA ALA A 400 6.64 -2.28 15.30
C ALA A 400 6.79 -0.85 14.80
N VAL A 401 7.87 -0.48 14.11
CA VAL A 401 8.03 0.89 13.57
C VAL A 401 6.85 1.24 12.68
N ASP A 402 6.51 0.40 11.70
CA ASP A 402 5.43 0.65 10.74
C ASP A 402 4.05 0.75 11.43
N GLN A 403 3.81 -0.12 12.41
CA GLN A 403 2.56 -0.15 13.20
C GLN A 403 2.44 1.04 14.15
N LEU A 404 3.55 1.51 14.72
CA LEU A 404 3.59 2.69 15.59
C LEU A 404 3.51 4.00 14.79
N LEU A 405 4.05 4.02 13.56
CA LEU A 405 3.87 5.14 12.63
C LEU A 405 2.40 5.25 12.17
N SER A 406 1.75 4.14 11.79
CA SER A 406 0.34 4.19 11.38
C SER A 406 -0.60 4.67 12.49
N ALA A 407 -0.24 4.45 13.76
CA ALA A 407 -0.96 4.98 14.91
C ALA A 407 -0.92 6.52 15.03
N VAL A 408 0.06 7.20 14.43
CA VAL A 408 0.16 8.68 14.41
C VAL A 408 -1.02 9.27 13.62
N ASP A 409 -1.25 8.77 12.41
CA ASP A 409 -2.39 9.19 11.59
C ASP A 409 -3.72 8.63 12.15
N ALA A 410 -3.73 7.44 12.75
CA ALA A 410 -4.93 6.88 13.36
C ALA A 410 -5.48 7.74 14.52
N ASP A 411 -4.61 8.30 15.39
CA ASP A 411 -5.00 9.19 16.49
C ASP A 411 -5.71 10.46 15.96
N SER A 412 -5.12 11.10 14.96
CA SER A 412 -5.69 12.30 14.35
C SER A 412 -6.95 12.00 13.52
N ASN A 413 -7.06 10.83 12.90
CA ASN A 413 -8.27 10.37 12.23
C ASN A 413 -9.42 10.07 13.21
N ALA A 414 -9.16 9.36 14.31
CA ALA A 414 -10.16 9.09 15.34
C ALA A 414 -10.70 10.38 15.99
N PHE A 415 -9.82 11.36 16.23
CA PHE A 415 -10.24 12.70 16.66
C PHE A 415 -11.10 13.41 15.60
N ALA A 416 -10.77 13.28 14.31
CA ALA A 416 -11.57 13.82 13.22
C ALA A 416 -12.97 13.14 13.12
N SER A 417 -13.06 11.81 13.30
CA SER A 417 -14.32 11.06 13.41
C SER A 417 -15.20 11.62 14.53
N TYR A 418 -14.65 11.76 15.74
CA TYR A 418 -15.37 12.33 16.90
C TYR A 418 -15.82 13.78 16.65
N MET A 419 -14.96 14.61 16.06
CA MET A 419 -15.30 15.99 15.70
C MET A 419 -16.33 16.09 14.56
N ALA A 420 -16.46 15.08 13.71
CA ALA A 420 -17.54 14.97 12.73
C ALA A 420 -18.86 14.55 13.42
N ALA A 421 -18.83 13.54 14.29
CA ALA A 421 -19.99 13.12 15.08
C ALA A 421 -20.55 14.26 15.96
N LEU A 422 -19.69 15.12 16.52
CA LEU A 422 -20.12 16.32 17.25
C LEU A 422 -20.96 17.29 16.42
N LYS A 423 -20.74 17.36 15.10
CA LYS A 423 -21.43 18.27 14.15
C LYS A 423 -22.76 17.73 13.62
N LEU A 424 -23.11 16.48 13.92
CA LEU A 424 -24.37 15.89 13.46
C LEU A 424 -25.61 16.69 13.96
N PRO A 425 -26.74 16.63 13.22
CA PRO A 425 -28.02 17.22 13.61
C PRO A 425 -28.53 16.78 14.99
N LYS A 426 -29.52 17.52 15.51
CA LYS A 426 -30.11 17.35 16.85
C LYS A 426 -31.60 17.70 16.92
N GLY A 427 -32.25 17.95 15.78
CA GLY A 427 -33.63 18.46 15.71
C GLY A 427 -34.67 17.42 16.11
N THR A 428 -34.44 16.15 15.77
CA THR A 428 -35.34 15.03 16.12
C THR A 428 -34.74 14.13 17.19
N ALA A 429 -35.57 13.36 17.89
CA ALA A 429 -35.11 12.33 18.84
C ALA A 429 -34.25 11.24 18.14
N GLU A 430 -34.58 10.89 16.89
CA GLU A 430 -33.83 9.93 16.09
C GLU A 430 -32.44 10.46 15.70
N GLU A 431 -32.33 11.74 15.34
CA GLU A 431 -31.03 12.41 15.12
C GLU A 431 -30.20 12.47 16.41
N GLN A 432 -30.83 12.80 17.55
CA GLN A 432 -30.16 12.85 18.85
C GLN A 432 -29.63 11.48 19.27
N GLN A 433 -30.36 10.41 19.00
CA GLN A 433 -29.92 9.03 19.25
C GLN A 433 -28.75 8.66 18.34
N LYS A 434 -28.91 8.76 17.00
CA LYS A 434 -27.83 8.48 16.03
C LYS A 434 -26.56 9.28 16.31
N ARG A 435 -26.70 10.52 16.79
CA ARG A 435 -25.58 11.37 17.22
C ARG A 435 -24.96 10.93 18.54
N SER A 436 -25.75 10.45 19.52
CA SER A 436 -25.21 9.86 20.76
C SER A 436 -24.37 8.63 20.45
N ASP A 437 -24.85 7.78 19.57
CA ASP A 437 -24.22 6.50 19.24
C ASP A 437 -22.92 6.73 18.45
N ALA A 438 -22.96 7.53 17.38
CA ALA A 438 -21.76 7.93 16.64
C ALA A 438 -20.71 8.65 17.51
N LEU A 439 -21.12 9.33 18.59
CA LEU A 439 -20.19 9.93 19.56
C LEU A 439 -19.57 8.89 20.51
N GLN A 440 -20.31 7.85 20.92
CA GLN A 440 -19.74 6.76 21.71
C GLN A 440 -18.82 5.88 20.88
N ASP A 441 -19.16 5.61 19.61
CA ASP A 441 -18.31 4.83 18.70
C ASP A 441 -17.01 5.58 18.37
N GLY A 442 -17.07 6.89 18.07
CA GLY A 442 -15.89 7.72 17.89
C GLY A 442 -15.02 7.84 19.15
N LEU A 443 -15.61 7.80 20.35
CA LEU A 443 -14.86 7.72 21.61
C LEU A 443 -14.23 6.34 21.83
N LYS A 444 -14.90 5.26 21.44
CA LYS A 444 -14.33 3.90 21.46
C LYS A 444 -13.14 3.81 20.48
N GLU A 445 -13.27 4.32 19.26
CA GLU A 445 -12.15 4.45 18.28
C GLU A 445 -10.96 5.21 18.89
N ALA A 446 -11.22 6.39 19.49
CA ALA A 446 -10.21 7.21 20.17
C ALA A 446 -9.64 6.62 21.48
N VAL A 447 -10.19 5.49 21.98
CA VAL A 447 -9.62 4.68 23.06
C VAL A 447 -8.84 3.49 22.52
N TYR A 448 -9.32 2.85 21.45
CA TYR A 448 -8.66 1.70 20.82
C TYR A 448 -7.28 2.03 20.24
N VAL A 449 -7.11 3.20 19.60
CA VAL A 449 -5.80 3.62 19.05
C VAL A 449 -4.70 3.69 20.13
N PRO A 450 -4.84 4.48 21.22
CA PRO A 450 -3.84 4.50 22.29
C PRO A 450 -3.76 3.19 23.09
N LEU A 451 -4.85 2.41 23.21
CA LEU A 451 -4.77 1.07 23.79
C LEU A 451 -3.84 0.16 22.97
N HIS A 452 -4.03 0.08 21.66
CA HIS A 452 -3.25 -0.79 20.78
C HIS A 452 -1.77 -0.36 20.73
N LEU A 453 -1.51 0.96 20.76
CA LEU A 453 -0.18 1.54 20.96
C LEU A 453 0.49 0.98 22.24
N ALA A 454 -0.20 0.98 23.38
CA ALA A 454 0.31 0.44 24.64
C ALA A 454 0.55 -1.08 24.58
N GLU A 455 -0.36 -1.84 23.97
CA GLU A 455 -0.21 -3.29 23.78
C GLU A 455 1.00 -3.63 22.91
N LYS A 456 1.17 -2.93 21.79
CA LYS A 456 2.25 -3.16 20.85
C LYS A 456 3.61 -2.84 21.47
N ILE A 457 3.75 -1.72 22.17
CA ILE A 457 4.97 -1.41 22.94
C ILE A 457 5.23 -2.50 23.99
N ASN A 458 4.19 -2.98 24.69
CA ASN A 458 4.37 -4.03 25.70
C ASN A 458 4.91 -5.35 25.12
N SER A 459 4.71 -5.65 23.83
CA SER A 459 5.33 -6.81 23.18
C SER A 459 6.85 -6.68 22.95
N LEU A 460 7.40 -5.46 23.02
CA LEU A 460 8.81 -5.18 22.75
C LEU A 460 9.73 -5.32 23.97
N TRP A 461 9.19 -5.35 25.20
CA TRP A 461 10.02 -5.32 26.40
C TRP A 461 10.91 -6.55 26.58
N GLN A 462 10.42 -7.75 26.28
CA GLN A 462 11.25 -8.95 26.29
C GLN A 462 12.36 -8.88 25.21
N PRO A 463 12.05 -8.63 23.92
CA PRO A 463 13.07 -8.38 22.90
C PRO A 463 14.09 -7.30 23.28
N LEU A 464 13.67 -6.22 23.97
CA LEU A 464 14.56 -5.15 24.42
C LEU A 464 15.47 -5.59 25.57
N GLN A 465 14.96 -6.39 26.51
CA GLN A 465 15.74 -6.95 27.60
C GLN A 465 16.77 -7.96 27.09
N GLU A 466 16.43 -8.78 26.10
CA GLU A 466 17.37 -9.69 25.42
C GLU A 466 18.39 -8.91 24.58
N MET A 467 17.95 -7.86 23.85
CA MET A 467 18.86 -6.95 23.14
C MET A 467 19.85 -6.26 24.08
N SER A 468 19.48 -5.98 25.34
CA SER A 468 20.39 -5.40 26.33
C SER A 468 21.48 -6.34 26.86
N GLN A 469 21.38 -7.64 26.57
CA GLN A 469 22.38 -8.66 26.96
C GLN A 469 23.33 -9.00 25.81
N TYR A 470 22.83 -9.00 24.57
CA TYR A 470 23.59 -9.46 23.39
C TYR A 470 23.92 -8.35 22.37
N GLY A 471 23.32 -7.16 22.48
CA GLY A 471 23.54 -6.06 21.56
C GLY A 471 24.94 -5.43 21.66
N ASN A 472 25.39 -4.83 20.57
CA ASN A 472 26.67 -4.13 20.49
C ASN A 472 26.84 -3.09 21.61
N VAL A 473 27.87 -3.28 22.44
CA VAL A 473 28.26 -2.38 23.54
C VAL A 473 28.44 -0.92 23.09
N GLY A 474 28.87 -0.71 21.84
CA GLY A 474 29.00 0.63 21.25
C GLY A 474 27.68 1.39 21.05
N CYS A 475 26.53 0.73 21.17
CA CYS A 475 25.18 1.29 20.97
C CYS A 475 24.34 1.31 22.26
N ILE A 476 24.97 1.21 23.44
CA ILE A 476 24.27 1.24 24.75
C ILE A 476 23.49 2.55 24.97
N SER A 477 24.01 3.69 24.49
CA SER A 477 23.29 4.98 24.50
C SER A 477 21.96 4.89 23.76
N ASP A 478 21.99 4.26 22.60
CA ASP A 478 20.87 4.19 21.66
C ASP A 478 19.77 3.30 22.24
N LEU A 479 20.18 2.20 22.89
CA LEU A 479 19.28 1.30 23.62
C LEU A 479 18.69 1.92 24.90
N GLN A 480 19.44 2.78 25.60
CA GLN A 480 18.92 3.54 26.74
C GLN A 480 17.85 4.55 26.31
N VAL A 481 18.08 5.26 25.19
CA VAL A 481 17.09 6.15 24.59
C VAL A 481 15.88 5.36 24.08
N ALA A 482 16.09 4.20 23.44
CA ALA A 482 15.02 3.30 23.01
C ALA A 482 14.08 2.93 24.16
N ALA A 483 14.64 2.48 25.30
CA ALA A 483 13.87 2.13 26.48
C ALA A 483 13.03 3.30 27.01
N LYS A 484 13.63 4.49 27.16
CA LYS A 484 12.92 5.68 27.65
C LYS A 484 11.90 6.24 26.65
N ALA A 485 12.14 6.11 25.35
CA ALA A 485 11.17 6.48 24.32
C ALA A 485 9.94 5.55 24.34
N LEU A 486 10.14 4.24 24.42
CA LEU A 486 9.05 3.26 24.55
C LEU A 486 8.24 3.45 25.84
N GLU A 487 8.91 3.72 26.98
CA GLU A 487 8.26 4.01 28.27
C GLU A 487 7.40 5.29 28.17
N THR A 488 7.93 6.35 27.54
CA THR A 488 7.21 7.60 27.27
C THR A 488 6.02 7.39 26.34
N GLY A 489 6.14 6.48 25.36
CA GLY A 489 5.05 6.09 24.47
C GLY A 489 3.86 5.49 25.21
N VAL A 490 4.10 4.53 26.12
CA VAL A 490 3.01 3.96 26.94
C VAL A 490 2.49 4.93 27.98
N PHE A 491 3.35 5.80 28.55
CA PHE A 491 2.90 6.89 29.43
C PHE A 491 1.90 7.80 28.71
N GLY A 492 2.20 8.25 27.48
CA GLY A 492 1.27 9.03 26.67
C GLY A 492 -0.02 8.27 26.36
N ALA A 493 0.09 7.01 25.90
CA ALA A 493 -1.04 6.13 25.64
C ALA A 493 -1.99 5.99 26.85
N TYR A 494 -1.44 5.78 28.04
CA TYR A 494 -2.18 5.63 29.30
C TYR A 494 -3.08 6.84 29.59
N PHE A 495 -2.54 8.07 29.50
CA PHE A 495 -3.32 9.28 29.75
C PHE A 495 -4.34 9.59 28.65
N ASN A 496 -4.04 9.25 27.39
CA ASN A 496 -4.98 9.40 26.28
C ASN A 496 -6.17 8.43 26.39
N VAL A 497 -5.94 7.19 26.84
CA VAL A 497 -7.05 6.29 27.23
C VAL A 497 -7.83 6.89 28.40
N GLN A 498 -7.17 7.32 29.48
CA GLN A 498 -7.85 7.84 30.67
C GLN A 498 -8.69 9.10 30.44
N ILE A 499 -8.31 9.99 29.51
CA ILE A 499 -9.10 11.20 29.22
C ILE A 499 -10.34 10.88 28.37
N ASN A 500 -10.25 9.93 27.43
CA ASN A 500 -11.38 9.52 26.59
C ASN A 500 -12.35 8.59 27.32
N LEU A 501 -11.86 7.68 28.19
CA LEU A 501 -12.68 6.81 29.04
C LEU A 501 -13.64 7.58 29.97
N LYS A 502 -13.33 8.84 30.32
CA LYS A 502 -14.22 9.71 31.14
C LYS A 502 -15.48 10.17 30.40
N GLN A 503 -15.54 10.01 29.07
CA GLN A 503 -16.67 10.41 28.22
C GLN A 503 -17.51 9.22 27.74
N ILE A 504 -17.09 8.00 28.06
CA ILE A 504 -17.79 6.76 27.69
C ILE A 504 -18.78 6.40 28.80
N LYS A 505 -20.05 6.23 28.41
CA LYS A 505 -21.19 5.86 29.27
C LYS A 505 -21.21 4.36 29.64
N ASP A 506 -20.48 3.56 28.87
CA ASP A 506 -20.36 2.11 28.99
C ASP A 506 -19.43 1.76 30.17
N ASP A 507 -20.03 1.56 31.34
CA ASP A 507 -19.33 1.30 32.61
C ASP A 507 -18.52 -0.02 32.59
N GLU A 508 -19.01 -1.04 31.87
CA GLU A 508 -18.32 -2.32 31.72
C GLU A 508 -17.07 -2.15 30.85
N PHE A 509 -17.22 -1.59 29.64
CA PHE A 509 -16.10 -1.30 28.75
C PHE A 509 -15.06 -0.39 29.41
N ARG A 510 -15.50 0.63 30.16
CA ARG A 510 -14.61 1.52 30.91
C ARG A 510 -13.79 0.77 31.95
N THR A 511 -14.43 -0.12 32.72
CA THR A 511 -13.77 -0.86 33.81
C THR A 511 -12.79 -1.90 33.25
N GLN A 512 -13.20 -2.66 32.24
CA GLN A 512 -12.34 -3.64 31.55
C GLN A 512 -11.11 -2.96 30.92
N THR A 513 -11.34 -1.88 30.15
CA THR A 513 -10.26 -1.17 29.44
C THR A 513 -9.29 -0.50 30.42
N LEU A 514 -9.79 0.12 31.49
CA LEU A 514 -8.93 0.72 32.53
C LEU A 514 -8.06 -0.33 33.22
N HIS A 515 -8.63 -1.47 33.62
CA HIS A 515 -7.88 -2.56 34.23
C HIS A 515 -6.81 -3.14 33.29
N HIS A 516 -7.17 -3.34 32.01
CA HIS A 516 -6.25 -3.83 30.98
C HIS A 516 -5.07 -2.88 30.77
N VAL A 517 -5.34 -1.59 30.54
CA VAL A 517 -4.30 -0.55 30.38
C VAL A 517 -3.47 -0.37 31.66
N GLU A 518 -4.08 -0.44 32.85
CA GLU A 518 -3.33 -0.46 34.11
C GLU A 518 -2.39 -1.67 34.19
N SER A 519 -2.81 -2.86 33.78
CA SER A 519 -1.94 -4.05 33.78
C SER A 519 -0.71 -3.88 32.88
N LYS A 520 -0.90 -3.32 31.67
CA LYS A 520 0.19 -2.99 30.71
C LYS A 520 1.07 -1.83 31.17
N SER A 521 0.60 -0.99 32.10
CA SER A 521 1.42 0.04 32.74
C SER A 521 2.18 -0.48 33.96
N LYS A 522 1.61 -1.42 34.73
CA LYS A 522 2.21 -1.96 35.97
C LYS A 522 3.38 -2.91 35.70
N SER A 523 3.43 -3.56 34.53
CA SER A 523 4.64 -4.19 34.00
C SER A 523 5.78 -3.18 33.78
N LEU A 524 5.47 -1.94 33.37
CA LEU A 524 6.49 -0.88 33.22
C LEU A 524 7.03 -0.42 34.56
N TRP A 525 6.18 -0.12 35.54
CA TRP A 525 6.66 0.47 36.81
C TRP A 525 7.58 -0.45 37.62
N THR A 526 7.48 -1.76 37.39
CA THR A 526 8.42 -2.76 37.92
C THR A 526 9.68 -2.91 37.06
N ALA A 527 9.57 -2.86 35.73
CA ALA A 527 10.71 -2.86 34.80
C ALA A 527 11.54 -1.56 34.83
N ALA A 528 10.92 -0.41 35.06
CA ALA A 528 11.55 0.92 35.03
C ALA A 528 12.54 1.16 36.19
N LEU A 529 12.62 0.24 37.15
CA LEU A 529 13.68 0.18 38.16
C LEU A 529 15.03 -0.35 37.61
N TRP A 530 15.03 -0.94 36.41
CA TRP A 530 16.20 -1.48 35.70
C TRP A 530 17.45 -0.58 35.63
N PRO A 531 17.35 0.76 35.43
CA PRO A 531 18.53 1.63 35.37
C PRO A 531 19.41 1.57 36.63
N THR A 532 18.85 1.20 37.79
CA THR A 532 19.62 1.04 39.03
C THR A 532 20.54 -0.18 38.99
N ARG A 533 20.16 -1.28 38.32
CA ARG A 533 20.91 -2.54 38.32
C ARG A 533 22.05 -2.58 37.32
N LEU A 534 21.97 -1.87 36.19
CA LEU A 534 23.10 -1.72 35.27
C LEU A 534 24.29 -0.98 35.92
N SER A 535 24.09 -0.26 37.03
CA SER A 535 25.19 0.33 37.82
C SER A 535 25.97 -0.67 38.68
N SER A 536 25.48 -1.90 38.87
CA SER A 536 26.07 -2.86 39.83
C SER A 536 27.33 -3.55 39.29
N SER A 537 27.35 -3.89 38.00
CA SER A 537 28.47 -4.57 37.33
C SER A 537 29.64 -3.63 37.00
N ALA A 538 29.42 -2.31 37.04
CA ALA A 538 30.43 -1.29 36.74
C ALA A 538 31.19 -0.74 37.97
N ARG A 539 31.04 -1.36 39.16
CA ARG A 539 31.61 -0.87 40.44
C ARG A 539 33.10 -1.21 40.64
N SER A 540 33.91 -1.08 39.59
CA SER A 540 35.35 -1.39 39.60
C SER A 540 36.24 -0.22 39.13
N LEU A 541 35.70 1.00 38.96
CA LEU A 541 36.48 2.21 38.66
C LEU A 541 36.06 3.40 39.57
N PRO A 542 36.99 4.07 40.28
CA PRO A 542 36.66 5.03 41.32
C PRO A 542 36.57 6.49 40.84
N TRP A 543 35.41 6.94 40.35
CA TRP A 543 35.12 8.39 40.21
C TRP A 543 33.63 8.81 40.30
N ALA A 544 32.68 7.88 40.34
CA ALA A 544 31.25 8.19 40.31
C ALA A 544 30.65 8.44 41.71
N ALA A 545 30.64 9.70 42.16
CA ALA A 545 29.87 10.15 43.32
C ALA A 545 29.11 11.46 43.03
N ARG A 546 27.89 11.57 43.57
CA ARG A 546 26.90 12.67 43.41
C ARG A 546 26.04 12.69 42.12
N VAL A 547 24.98 11.88 42.13
CA VAL A 547 23.63 12.38 41.78
C VAL A 547 22.66 11.82 42.84
N LEU A 548 21.78 12.66 43.39
CA LEU A 548 20.72 12.24 44.33
C LEU A 548 19.38 12.13 43.57
N PRO A 549 18.57 11.08 43.80
CA PRO A 549 17.21 11.02 43.25
C PRO A 549 16.32 12.08 43.91
N TRP A 550 15.53 12.79 43.10
CA TRP A 550 14.41 13.58 43.62
C TRP A 550 13.22 12.66 43.92
N THR A 551 12.77 12.66 45.18
CA THR A 551 11.48 12.08 45.58
C THR A 551 10.41 13.18 45.61
N ILE A 552 9.21 12.87 45.15
CA ILE A 552 8.05 13.77 45.20
C ILE A 552 7.38 13.61 46.58
N PRO A 553 7.28 14.65 47.43
CA PRO A 553 6.58 14.54 48.70
C PRO A 553 5.06 14.55 48.50
N HIS A 554 4.34 13.64 49.15
CA HIS A 554 2.90 13.81 49.36
C HIS A 554 2.67 15.01 50.29
N GLY A 555 1.63 15.80 50.00
CA GLY A 555 1.42 17.11 50.62
C GLY A 555 1.03 17.06 52.10
N SER A 556 1.54 18.01 52.88
CA SER A 556 1.07 18.34 54.23
C SER A 556 0.50 19.76 54.26
N SER A 557 -0.59 19.96 55.01
CA SER A 557 -1.38 21.19 54.99
C SER A 557 -1.09 22.08 56.21
N HIS A 558 -0.24 23.09 56.05
CA HIS A 558 -0.16 24.22 56.98
C HIS A 558 -0.16 25.58 56.28
N ARG A 559 -0.84 26.56 56.89
CA ARG A 559 -0.92 27.97 56.48
C ARG A 559 0.10 28.81 57.26
N ILE A 560 -0.03 30.15 57.16
CA ILE A 560 0.57 31.22 58.00
C ILE A 560 1.92 31.75 57.45
N PRO A 561 2.14 33.07 57.32
CA PRO A 561 1.30 34.07 56.64
C PRO A 561 2.12 34.96 55.66
N TRP A 562 1.52 35.98 55.04
CA TRP A 562 2.27 37.04 54.34
C TRP A 562 2.75 38.13 55.32
N THR A 563 4.03 38.51 55.25
CA THR A 563 4.53 39.80 55.77
C THR A 563 5.61 40.37 54.84
N ILE A 564 5.66 41.70 54.72
CA ILE A 564 6.57 42.45 53.84
C ILE A 564 7.44 43.37 54.70
N PRO A 565 8.76 43.44 54.47
CA PRO A 565 9.58 44.54 54.97
C PRO A 565 10.05 45.46 53.82
N HIS A 566 9.69 46.74 53.90
CA HIS A 566 10.39 47.81 53.16
C HIS A 566 11.86 47.91 53.59
N ARG A 567 12.73 48.38 52.68
CA ARG A 567 13.93 49.16 53.06
C ARG A 567 14.07 50.38 52.16
N SER A 568 14.40 51.51 52.78
CA SER A 568 14.60 52.80 52.12
C SER A 568 15.80 53.54 52.72
N ALA A 569 16.57 54.16 51.83
CA ALA A 569 17.46 55.33 52.04
C ALA A 569 18.32 55.44 53.31
N HIS A 570 19.64 55.39 53.11
CA HIS A 570 20.54 56.47 53.52
C HIS A 570 21.65 56.64 52.45
N GLY A 571 22.34 57.77 52.42
CA GLY A 571 23.38 58.07 51.44
C GLY A 571 23.95 59.48 51.59
N SER A 572 24.91 59.85 50.74
CA SER A 572 25.58 61.15 50.79
C SER A 572 26.05 61.64 49.40
N SER A 573 25.94 62.96 49.21
CA SER A 573 26.67 63.85 48.27
C SER A 573 27.89 63.27 47.53
N HIS A 574 28.17 63.56 46.25
CA HIS A 574 27.80 64.67 45.34
C HIS A 574 28.17 64.28 43.87
N ARG A 575 27.92 65.01 42.75
CA ARG A 575 27.31 66.34 42.41
C ARG A 575 26.74 66.29 40.96
N ILE A 576 26.21 67.41 40.43
CA ILE A 576 25.73 67.58 39.03
C ILE A 576 26.01 69.03 38.57
N PRO A 577 26.13 69.39 37.25
CA PRO A 577 25.00 69.53 36.29
C PRO A 577 25.32 69.08 34.84
N CYS A 578 24.48 69.24 33.77
CA CYS A 578 23.06 68.95 33.48
C CYS A 578 22.70 69.39 32.02
N ARG A 579 21.52 68.95 31.48
CA ARG A 579 20.83 69.34 30.19
C ARG A 579 21.28 68.55 28.93
N ARG A 580 20.44 68.18 27.95
CA ARG A 580 18.98 68.30 27.61
C ARG A 580 18.61 67.13 26.63
N ILE A 581 17.41 66.54 26.43
CA ILE A 581 15.96 66.77 26.76
C ILE A 581 15.25 67.77 25.81
N PRO A 582 14.04 67.54 25.21
CA PRO A 582 13.04 66.43 25.35
C PRO A 582 12.49 65.78 24.02
N ARG A 583 11.42 64.94 24.15
CA ARG A 583 10.46 64.43 23.11
C ARG A 583 9.31 65.47 22.85
N PRO A 584 8.08 65.23 22.26
CA PRO A 584 7.16 64.05 22.20
C PRO A 584 6.95 63.53 20.72
N THR A 585 5.84 63.01 20.13
CA THR A 585 4.38 62.84 20.45
C THR A 585 3.74 61.63 19.70
N THR A 586 2.43 61.61 19.37
CA THR A 586 1.58 60.44 19.03
C THR A 586 0.31 60.79 18.17
N TYR A 587 -0.47 59.77 17.74
CA TYR A 587 -1.93 59.73 17.35
C TYR A 587 -2.44 59.63 15.87
N ARG A 588 -3.04 58.45 15.58
CA ARG A 588 -4.36 58.11 14.93
C ARG A 588 -4.83 58.58 13.51
N TRP A 589 -5.29 57.55 12.76
CA TRP A 589 -6.62 57.35 12.10
C TRP A 589 -6.92 57.79 10.64
N ILE A 590 -7.90 57.06 10.05
CA ILE A 590 -8.75 57.36 8.87
C ILE A 590 -8.09 57.29 7.49
N SER A 591 -8.78 56.92 6.39
CA SER A 591 -9.47 55.64 6.05
C SER A 591 -10.12 55.75 4.66
N GLY A 592 -10.03 54.68 3.84
CA GLY A 592 -10.74 54.56 2.56
C GLY A 592 -10.16 55.39 1.39
N TRP A 593 -10.66 55.25 0.16
CA TRP A 593 -11.54 54.21 -0.41
C TRP A 593 -11.48 54.27 -1.95
N MET A 594 -11.82 53.17 -2.64
CA MET A 594 -12.11 53.11 -4.09
C MET A 594 -10.97 53.51 -5.08
N CYS A 595 -11.13 53.38 -6.40
CA CYS A 595 -11.58 52.23 -7.23
C CYS A 595 -11.36 52.59 -8.72
N SER A 596 -11.17 51.59 -9.60
CA SER A 596 -11.41 51.69 -11.07
C SER A 596 -10.42 52.57 -11.89
N THR A 597 -10.17 52.38 -13.20
CA THR A 597 -10.39 51.23 -14.10
C THR A 597 -9.52 51.33 -15.38
N ARG A 598 -9.13 50.15 -15.91
CA ARG A 598 -9.05 49.73 -17.35
C ARG A 598 -8.16 50.44 -18.38
N HIS A 599 -7.49 49.55 -19.15
CA HIS A 599 -7.06 49.67 -20.56
C HIS A 599 -5.84 50.59 -20.83
N THR A 600 -5.10 50.46 -21.95
CA THR A 600 -5.32 49.65 -23.19
C THR A 600 -4.04 48.89 -23.62
N TRP A 601 -4.18 47.92 -24.53
CA TRP A 601 -3.06 47.20 -25.18
C TRP A 601 -2.36 48.04 -26.27
N THR A 602 -1.08 47.79 -26.56
CA THR A 602 -0.65 47.16 -27.84
C THR A 602 0.83 46.71 -27.85
N THR A 603 1.12 45.86 -28.82
CA THR A 603 2.35 45.09 -29.12
C THR A 603 3.65 45.89 -29.33
N TRP A 604 4.80 45.22 -29.23
CA TRP A 604 5.70 44.91 -30.36
C TRP A 604 6.81 43.91 -29.98
N SER A 605 7.25 43.11 -30.96
CA SER A 605 8.31 42.07 -30.92
C SER A 605 8.81 41.89 -32.38
N PRO A 606 9.94 41.20 -32.67
CA PRO A 606 10.88 40.48 -31.79
C PRO A 606 12.35 40.91 -31.99
N TRP A 607 13.33 40.16 -31.44
CA TRP A 607 14.38 39.47 -32.21
C TRP A 607 15.08 38.42 -31.33
N SER A 608 15.88 37.55 -31.96
CA SER A 608 16.55 36.36 -31.40
C SER A 608 18.03 36.64 -31.00
N SER A 609 18.86 35.76 -30.42
CA SER A 609 18.81 34.32 -30.06
C SER A 609 19.95 33.97 -29.05
N TRP A 610 20.12 32.67 -28.77
CA TRP A 610 21.29 31.97 -28.19
C TRP A 610 21.28 31.66 -26.68
N THR A 611 21.81 30.48 -26.36
CA THR A 611 21.61 29.73 -25.10
C THR A 611 22.96 29.16 -24.58
N PRO A 612 23.08 28.08 -23.77
CA PRO A 612 23.78 28.21 -22.49
C PRO A 612 25.14 27.50 -22.42
N TRP A 613 25.90 27.76 -21.34
CA TRP A 613 27.13 27.02 -21.04
C TRP A 613 26.85 25.62 -20.48
N ALA A 614 27.69 24.67 -20.87
CA ALA A 614 27.61 23.25 -20.51
C ALA A 614 28.62 22.85 -19.42
N TRP A 615 28.43 21.66 -18.85
CA TRP A 615 29.39 21.03 -17.94
C TRP A 615 30.70 20.63 -18.63
N SER A 616 31.79 20.56 -17.86
CA SER A 616 33.07 19.97 -18.30
C SER A 616 33.65 19.04 -17.22
N TRP A 617 33.97 17.80 -17.59
CA TRP A 617 34.77 16.88 -16.76
C TRP A 617 36.24 17.32 -16.69
N SER A 618 36.91 17.00 -15.59
CA SER A 618 38.38 17.04 -15.45
C SER A 618 38.96 15.61 -15.40
N ARG A 619 40.11 15.38 -16.04
CA ARG A 619 40.78 14.06 -16.09
C ARG A 619 41.78 13.85 -14.94
N SER A 620 41.97 12.59 -14.57
CA SER A 620 43.10 12.09 -13.76
C SER A 620 44.45 12.26 -14.49
N PRO A 621 45.59 12.11 -13.79
CA PRO A 621 46.31 10.84 -13.92
C PRO A 621 47.07 10.36 -12.66
N TRP A 622 47.29 9.05 -12.53
CA TRP A 622 48.49 8.39 -11.95
C TRP A 622 48.49 6.90 -12.37
N LEU A 623 49.66 6.23 -12.39
CA LEU A 623 49.82 4.85 -12.87
C LEU A 623 50.16 3.86 -11.76
N SER A 624 49.71 2.59 -11.89
CA SER A 624 50.57 1.40 -11.80
C SER A 624 49.85 0.10 -12.22
N SER A 625 50.63 -0.87 -12.72
CA SER A 625 50.43 -2.35 -12.78
C SER A 625 49.31 -2.98 -11.93
N SER A 626 48.64 -4.09 -12.32
CA SER A 626 48.77 -5.05 -13.44
C SER A 626 47.40 -5.75 -13.65
N THR A 627 47.08 -6.58 -14.67
CA THR A 627 47.83 -7.59 -15.44
C THR A 627 47.14 -7.85 -16.79
N ARG A 628 47.85 -8.36 -17.80
CA ARG A 628 47.23 -8.84 -19.06
C ARG A 628 46.39 -10.11 -18.84
N TRP A 629 45.27 -10.22 -19.54
CA TRP A 629 44.99 -11.35 -20.46
C TRP A 629 44.06 -10.86 -21.58
N LEU A 630 44.21 -11.42 -22.79
CA LEU A 630 43.33 -11.13 -23.93
C LEU A 630 42.13 -12.07 -23.88
N TRP A 631 41.03 -11.68 -24.53
CA TRP A 631 40.50 -12.43 -25.67
C TRP A 631 39.80 -11.46 -26.64
N LEU A 632 39.78 -11.79 -27.93
CA LEU A 632 39.49 -10.82 -29.00
C LEU A 632 38.04 -10.84 -29.49
N THR A 633 37.62 -9.66 -29.93
CA THR A 633 36.43 -9.34 -30.71
C THR A 633 36.17 -10.27 -31.89
N TRP A 634 34.89 -10.58 -32.16
CA TRP A 634 34.43 -10.61 -33.55
C TRP A 634 32.93 -10.33 -33.70
N LYS A 635 32.58 -9.25 -34.41
CA LYS A 635 31.28 -9.07 -35.09
C LYS A 635 31.40 -8.00 -36.18
N ALA A 636 30.65 -8.19 -37.25
CA ALA A 636 30.42 -7.27 -38.38
C ALA A 636 31.65 -6.85 -39.22
N GLN A 637 31.73 -7.41 -40.42
CA GLN A 637 31.63 -6.57 -41.62
C GLN A 637 30.88 -7.34 -42.72
N GLU A 638 29.95 -6.69 -43.38
CA GLU A 638 29.13 -7.27 -44.46
C GLU A 638 29.68 -6.88 -45.83
N THR A 639 29.50 -7.78 -46.80
CA THR A 639 29.40 -7.55 -48.26
C THR A 639 30.38 -6.58 -48.94
N GLN A 640 31.22 -7.11 -49.85
CA GLN A 640 31.00 -6.95 -51.30
C GLN A 640 32.00 -7.77 -52.15
N ALA A 641 31.61 -7.96 -53.42
CA ALA A 641 32.36 -8.52 -54.57
C ALA A 641 32.58 -10.05 -54.64
N SER A 642 32.33 -10.56 -55.87
CA SER A 642 32.59 -11.90 -56.45
C SER A 642 32.16 -13.12 -55.63
#